data_AF-A0A9P9IE29-F1
#
_entry.id   AF-A0A9P9IE29-F1
#
_cell.length_a   1.000
_cell.length_b   1.000
_cell.length_c   1.000
_cell.angle_alpha   90.00
_cell.angle_beta   90.00
_cell.angle_gamma   90.00
#
_symmetry.space_group_name_H-M   'P 1'
#
loop_
_entity.id
_entity.type
_entity.pdbx_description
1 polymer ?
#
loop_
_entity_poly.entity_id
_entity_poly.type
_entity_poly.pdbx_seq_one_letter_code
_entity_poly.pdbx_strand_id
1 'polypeptide(L)'
;MHPLREYLNEVRVLSLMETGRNFSQILTCISDPLPFQFWHRYPTICQNTVFVDVDYPQLIERKRNRMLSSDMLRNPLFKTQIRSSEPPIYLKTDKYMAVGCDLRDLETLERVLKNELPDHSILFVAEVSITYMPLADSNALIKWASTLDKARFCLLEQYLPNGPDHPFAKTMLSHFSKLQTSIYAVGDYPTLQDQASRFSESGWPTVEIAKSLWDIWSDNEFTPASLRRSLDSIEPFDEWEEFALFAGHYFLIVASTSGSTASTPTDDCLRSTDAPENIKNRDESASTAVDVSIKRSETRLTPRRFGAAFALDDNNVAFHGGQGPQQRLSSIDVLQRSDPKTRLQFLTTPHARICHTITSINSTDALLVGGRTSPAHALADCWLIKEDGIHQVQDLSPARYRHSSARVVLPCGAGHADIEGVMVFGGKTSDGSVLDECNLWTSHGWQQVSVVGSRPPARFGAAMCTTVGSNWGLIIGGLNADGTVLDDIWEFHISAAQQTERIEGRFTERTNGLSSQIANLPYARVGATLVPFADGMLLIGGVSGKNILGSAGDILSISTSSPGSAVQIGYANALYPADSYLLVGCGVTAVGRDEILIAGGGAVCFSMGSFWNEGCLTITKPESVTLQHWSVSVMDSVVKSPRQNLKPTPSKNKGKEKSKEKKRAGSKVATVSTVQIDSADDFVPLVSASKPVIIQGLDLGPCTECWTLDYLKDKIGADREIVIHESSSDRMTFKDKNFQYIKQSFGDFIDGIARGSKTYLRAVSAAQPNKLPTKLEDDFPTIAADFVLPQCLDSVVKEGYHSSPLRISGPVSLWLHYDVLANVLCQIRGSKTLRLYPPSDVRHLDFPPGGSSSNTNVLSLEATEQLRHAHPHVASLKPGDVLFIPPMWAHTATPEDGASVAVNVFWKNLDKGYAAGKDVYGNRDIQAYENGRRDVEKILRAFKDVPENIRRFYVERLAAELLEKA
;
A
#
# COMPACT_ATOMS: atom_id res chain seq x y z
N MET A 1 2.89 -8.69 -5.69
CA MET A 1 3.30 -10.06 -5.29
C MET A 1 2.29 -11.13 -5.72
N HIS A 2 1.03 -11.13 -5.24
CA HIS A 2 0.00 -12.06 -5.73
C HIS A 2 -0.25 -11.99 -7.24
N PRO A 3 -0.34 -10.79 -7.86
CA PRO A 3 -0.52 -10.68 -9.31
C PRO A 3 0.67 -11.24 -10.10
N LEU A 4 1.89 -11.19 -9.53
CA LEU A 4 3.07 -11.78 -10.18
C LEU A 4 2.98 -13.30 -10.16
N ARG A 5 2.58 -13.90 -9.04
CA ARG A 5 2.36 -15.36 -8.93
C ARG A 5 1.32 -15.83 -9.94
N GLU A 6 0.16 -15.16 -10.00
CA GLU A 6 -0.90 -15.45 -10.98
C GLU A 6 -0.41 -15.25 -12.43
N TYR A 7 0.27 -14.14 -12.71
CA TYR A 7 0.84 -13.85 -14.03
C TYR A 7 1.85 -14.91 -14.46
N LEU A 8 2.73 -15.36 -13.56
CA LEU A 8 3.73 -16.38 -13.88
C LEU A 8 3.11 -17.73 -14.16
N ASN A 9 2.07 -18.12 -13.43
CA ASN A 9 1.33 -19.34 -13.74
C ASN A 9 0.61 -19.20 -15.09
N GLU A 10 -0.08 -18.09 -15.35
CA GLU A 10 -0.75 -17.84 -16.62
C GLU A 10 0.24 -17.86 -17.79
N VAL A 11 1.31 -17.06 -17.74
CA VAL A 11 2.30 -16.96 -18.82
C VAL A 11 3.05 -18.26 -19.02
N ARG A 12 3.39 -18.99 -17.93
CA ARG A 12 4.11 -20.25 -18.11
C ARG A 12 3.19 -21.33 -18.66
N VAL A 13 1.96 -21.44 -18.17
CA VAL A 13 0.97 -22.36 -18.75
C VAL A 13 0.76 -22.02 -20.23
N LEU A 14 0.58 -20.74 -20.57
CA LEU A 14 0.43 -20.28 -21.95
C LEU A 14 1.64 -20.67 -22.83
N SER A 15 2.87 -20.35 -22.39
CA SER A 15 4.10 -20.68 -23.11
C SER A 15 4.26 -22.19 -23.32
N LEU A 16 3.93 -23.00 -22.31
CA LEU A 16 3.97 -24.46 -22.42
C LEU A 16 2.92 -25.01 -23.39
N MET A 17 1.73 -24.40 -23.43
CA MET A 17 0.68 -24.74 -24.41
C MET A 17 1.07 -24.35 -25.84
N GLU A 18 1.74 -23.20 -26.03
CA GLU A 18 2.16 -22.72 -27.36
C GLU A 18 3.32 -23.52 -27.95
N THR A 19 4.33 -23.83 -27.12
CA THR A 19 5.50 -24.61 -27.53
C THR A 19 5.18 -26.10 -27.68
N GLY A 20 4.29 -26.61 -26.84
CA GLY A 20 3.80 -27.98 -26.89
C GLY A 20 2.48 -28.08 -27.61
N ARG A 21 2.44 -27.90 -28.94
CA ARG A 21 1.26 -28.05 -29.83
C ARG A 21 0.47 -29.38 -29.71
N ASN A 22 0.77 -30.21 -28.71
CA ASN A 22 0.18 -31.51 -28.41
C ASN A 22 -0.32 -31.67 -26.95
N PHE A 23 -0.31 -30.65 -26.08
CA PHE A 23 -0.94 -30.78 -24.75
C PHE A 23 -2.45 -30.69 -24.87
N SER A 24 -3.09 -31.84 -24.74
CA SER A 24 -4.54 -31.94 -24.76
C SER A 24 -5.15 -31.80 -23.35
N GLN A 25 -4.35 -31.72 -22.28
CA GLN A 25 -4.84 -31.68 -20.90
C GLN A 25 -3.95 -30.89 -19.93
N ILE A 26 -4.59 -30.15 -19.03
CA ILE A 26 -3.94 -29.43 -17.92
C ILE A 26 -4.60 -29.90 -16.62
N LEU A 27 -3.81 -30.48 -15.73
CA LEU A 27 -4.24 -30.90 -14.40
C LEU A 27 -3.79 -29.87 -13.37
N THR A 28 -4.76 -29.15 -12.80
CA THR A 28 -4.57 -28.13 -11.76
C THR A 28 -4.94 -28.71 -10.40
N CYS A 29 -4.01 -28.70 -9.46
CA CYS A 29 -4.24 -29.26 -8.11
C CYS A 29 -4.85 -28.25 -7.12
N ILE A 30 -5.66 -27.28 -7.59
CA ILE A 30 -6.13 -26.14 -6.77
C ILE A 30 -7.51 -25.62 -7.20
N SER A 31 -8.21 -25.01 -6.25
CA SER A 31 -9.39 -24.17 -6.42
C SER A 31 -9.19 -22.84 -7.21
N ASP A 32 -8.45 -22.86 -8.33
CA ASP A 32 -8.15 -21.68 -9.18
C ASP A 32 -9.21 -21.46 -10.29
N PRO A 33 -9.63 -20.21 -10.60
CA PRO A 33 -10.40 -19.89 -11.82
C PRO A 33 -9.63 -19.97 -13.15
N LEU A 34 -8.35 -20.38 -13.16
CA LEU A 34 -7.48 -20.49 -14.36
C LEU A 34 -8.19 -21.04 -15.62
N PRO A 35 -8.97 -22.14 -15.56
CA PRO A 35 -9.65 -22.67 -16.75
C PRO A 35 -10.57 -21.64 -17.42
N PHE A 36 -11.31 -20.87 -16.62
CA PHE A 36 -12.24 -19.86 -17.10
C PHE A 36 -11.51 -18.64 -17.68
N GLN A 37 -10.38 -18.25 -17.08
CA GLN A 37 -9.54 -17.17 -17.60
C GLN A 37 -8.96 -17.55 -18.97
N PHE A 38 -8.47 -18.78 -19.10
CA PHE A 38 -7.91 -19.31 -20.34
C PHE A 38 -8.95 -19.42 -21.45
N TRP A 39 -10.14 -19.94 -21.16
CA TRP A 39 -11.23 -19.98 -22.16
C TRP A 39 -11.63 -18.58 -22.65
N HIS A 40 -11.52 -17.57 -21.79
CA HIS A 40 -11.87 -16.20 -22.16
C HIS A 40 -10.75 -15.50 -22.95
N ARG A 41 -9.50 -15.59 -22.48
CA ARG A 41 -8.35 -14.86 -23.05
C ARG A 41 -7.69 -15.59 -24.22
N TYR A 42 -7.66 -16.91 -24.20
CA TYR A 42 -6.93 -17.76 -25.16
C TYR A 42 -7.80 -18.88 -25.76
N PRO A 43 -9.00 -18.57 -26.32
CA PRO A 43 -9.96 -19.59 -26.75
C PRO A 43 -9.45 -20.53 -27.85
N THR A 44 -8.54 -20.05 -28.71
CA THR A 44 -7.93 -20.83 -29.79
C THR A 44 -6.97 -21.90 -29.27
N ILE A 45 -6.14 -21.54 -28.28
CA ILE A 45 -5.18 -22.44 -27.65
C ILE A 45 -5.93 -23.51 -26.83
N CYS A 46 -7.04 -23.13 -26.18
CA CYS A 46 -7.90 -24.06 -25.44
C CYS A 46 -8.85 -24.90 -26.32
N GLN A 47 -8.69 -24.91 -27.65
CA GLN A 47 -9.62 -25.65 -28.51
C GLN A 47 -9.58 -27.16 -28.22
N ASN A 48 -8.38 -27.70 -28.02
CA ASN A 48 -8.13 -29.13 -27.81
C ASN A 48 -7.65 -29.44 -26.37
N THR A 49 -7.96 -28.58 -25.40
CA THR A 49 -7.49 -28.71 -24.02
C THR A 49 -8.63 -29.01 -23.06
N VAL A 50 -8.43 -30.02 -22.21
CA VAL A 50 -9.28 -30.31 -21.05
C VAL A 50 -8.57 -29.85 -19.78
N PHE A 51 -9.24 -29.02 -18.99
CA PHE A 51 -8.76 -28.64 -17.65
C PHE A 51 -9.31 -29.59 -16.60
N VAL A 52 -8.46 -30.05 -15.68
CA VAL A 52 -8.84 -31.00 -14.64
C VAL A 52 -8.47 -30.42 -13.29
N ASP A 53 -9.46 -30.02 -12.50
CA ASP A 53 -9.23 -29.62 -11.11
C ASP A 53 -9.28 -30.83 -10.19
N VAL A 54 -8.23 -31.02 -9.40
CA VAL A 54 -8.16 -32.05 -8.36
C VAL A 54 -7.96 -31.38 -7.01
N ASP A 55 -8.87 -31.64 -6.08
CA ASP A 55 -8.81 -31.16 -4.70
C ASP A 55 -9.63 -32.11 -3.81
N TYR A 56 -9.60 -31.94 -2.50
CA TYR A 56 -10.38 -32.74 -1.57
C TYR A 56 -11.87 -32.75 -1.97
N PRO A 57 -12.59 -33.88 -1.82
CA PRO A 57 -13.98 -34.01 -2.26
C PRO A 57 -14.90 -32.87 -1.80
N GLN A 58 -14.72 -32.42 -0.56
CA GLN A 58 -15.52 -31.34 0.03
C GLN A 58 -15.23 -29.96 -0.60
N LEU A 59 -13.99 -29.71 -1.01
CA LEU A 59 -13.58 -28.47 -1.66
C LEU A 59 -14.07 -28.44 -3.12
N ILE A 60 -13.92 -29.55 -3.84
CA ILE A 60 -14.48 -29.69 -5.20
C ILE A 60 -16.00 -29.56 -5.21
N GLU A 61 -16.70 -30.12 -4.24
CA GLU A 61 -18.14 -29.95 -4.12
C GLU A 61 -18.52 -28.47 -3.94
N ARG A 62 -17.82 -27.75 -3.07
CA ARG A 62 -18.01 -26.30 -2.88
C ARG A 62 -17.69 -25.51 -4.14
N LYS A 63 -16.60 -25.85 -4.84
CA LYS A 63 -16.19 -25.22 -6.12
C LYS A 63 -17.28 -25.43 -7.17
N ARG A 64 -17.79 -26.66 -7.34
CA ARG A 64 -18.91 -26.99 -8.23
C ARG A 64 -20.14 -26.15 -7.92
N ASN A 65 -20.56 -26.10 -6.67
CA ASN A 65 -21.75 -25.35 -6.28
C ASN A 65 -21.60 -23.85 -6.58
N ARG A 66 -20.40 -23.28 -6.43
CA ARG A 66 -20.09 -21.91 -6.84
C ARG A 66 -20.12 -21.71 -8.36
N MET A 67 -19.52 -22.63 -9.13
CA MET A 67 -19.55 -22.58 -10.59
C MET A 67 -20.98 -22.62 -11.14
N LEU A 68 -21.87 -23.43 -10.54
CA LEU A 68 -23.26 -23.57 -10.99
C LEU A 68 -24.20 -22.45 -10.50
N SER A 69 -23.86 -21.75 -9.41
CA SER A 69 -24.70 -20.66 -8.87
C SER A 69 -24.36 -19.28 -9.44
N SER A 70 -23.18 -19.11 -10.05
CA SER A 70 -22.76 -17.85 -10.67
C SER A 70 -22.97 -17.91 -12.18
N ASP A 71 -23.83 -17.06 -12.74
CA ASP A 71 -24.06 -16.98 -14.19
C ASP A 71 -22.75 -16.75 -14.98
N MET A 72 -21.82 -15.99 -14.39
CA MET A 72 -20.52 -15.69 -14.99
C MET A 72 -19.64 -16.93 -15.19
N LEU A 73 -19.75 -17.93 -14.31
CA LEU A 73 -18.99 -19.19 -14.40
C LEU A 73 -19.82 -20.29 -15.08
N ARG A 74 -21.12 -20.36 -14.77
CA ARG A 74 -22.05 -21.34 -15.31
C ARG A 74 -22.18 -21.22 -16.83
N ASN A 75 -22.31 -20.01 -17.37
CA ASN A 75 -22.58 -19.83 -18.79
C ASN A 75 -21.39 -20.27 -19.68
N PRO A 76 -20.12 -19.91 -19.39
CA PRO A 76 -18.97 -20.47 -20.09
C PRO A 76 -18.88 -22.00 -19.97
N LEU A 77 -19.10 -22.54 -18.76
CA LEU A 77 -19.10 -23.98 -18.52
C LEU A 77 -20.19 -24.72 -19.33
N PHE A 78 -21.38 -24.15 -19.47
CA PHE A 78 -22.46 -24.79 -20.23
C PHE A 78 -22.17 -24.83 -21.74
N LYS A 79 -21.32 -23.94 -22.25
CA LYS A 79 -20.85 -23.98 -23.64
C LYS A 79 -19.91 -25.15 -23.93
N THR A 80 -19.34 -25.78 -22.90
CA THR A 80 -18.44 -26.93 -23.06
C THR A 80 -19.16 -28.29 -22.95
N GLN A 81 -20.49 -28.31 -23.02
CA GLN A 81 -21.36 -29.50 -22.94
C GLN A 81 -21.22 -30.31 -21.65
N ILE A 82 -22.19 -30.20 -20.75
CA ILE A 82 -22.20 -30.98 -19.50
C ILE A 82 -22.50 -32.45 -19.77
N ARG A 83 -21.72 -33.33 -19.15
CA ARG A 83 -21.89 -34.78 -19.18
C ARG A 83 -22.27 -35.32 -17.82
N SER A 84 -22.91 -36.49 -17.80
CA SER A 84 -23.17 -37.23 -16.56
C SER A 84 -21.85 -37.66 -15.93
N SER A 85 -21.74 -37.54 -14.62
CA SER A 85 -20.60 -38.00 -13.84
C SER A 85 -21.05 -38.48 -12.47
N GLU A 86 -20.29 -39.41 -11.88
CA GLU A 86 -20.47 -39.89 -10.52
C GLU A 86 -19.19 -39.68 -9.71
N PRO A 87 -19.26 -39.55 -8.37
CA PRO A 87 -18.08 -39.48 -7.53
C PRO A 87 -17.08 -40.60 -7.86
N PRO A 88 -15.77 -40.29 -7.94
CA PRO A 88 -15.11 -39.05 -7.49
C PRO A 88 -15.17 -37.86 -8.46
N ILE A 89 -15.87 -37.95 -9.60
CA ILE A 89 -16.02 -36.84 -10.57
C ILE A 89 -17.31 -36.07 -10.29
N TYR A 90 -17.18 -34.85 -9.77
CA TYR A 90 -18.31 -34.03 -9.32
C TYR A 90 -18.91 -33.18 -10.44
N LEU A 91 -18.13 -32.89 -11.48
CA LEU A 91 -18.55 -32.12 -12.65
C LEU A 91 -17.69 -32.52 -13.84
N LYS A 92 -18.33 -32.72 -15.00
CA LYS A 92 -17.65 -33.12 -16.23
C LYS A 92 -18.27 -32.42 -17.44
N THR A 93 -17.41 -31.92 -18.31
CA THR A 93 -17.74 -31.34 -19.61
C THR A 93 -16.69 -31.76 -20.64
N ASP A 94 -16.86 -31.40 -21.92
CA ASP A 94 -15.87 -31.70 -22.97
C ASP A 94 -14.52 -31.03 -22.74
N LYS A 95 -14.46 -29.95 -21.95
CA LYS A 95 -13.24 -29.16 -21.72
C LYS A 95 -12.85 -29.02 -20.25
N TYR A 96 -13.60 -29.61 -19.34
CA TYR A 96 -13.40 -29.42 -17.91
C TYR A 96 -13.87 -30.60 -17.08
N MET A 97 -13.08 -30.97 -16.07
CA MET A 97 -13.42 -31.99 -15.09
C MET A 97 -13.05 -31.52 -13.68
N ALA A 98 -13.94 -31.73 -12.71
CA ALA A 98 -13.66 -31.49 -11.30
C ALA A 98 -13.69 -32.81 -10.53
N VAL A 99 -12.51 -33.24 -10.05
CA VAL A 99 -12.28 -34.53 -9.41
C VAL A 99 -12.04 -34.33 -7.92
N GLY A 100 -12.98 -34.79 -7.10
CA GLY A 100 -12.83 -34.82 -5.65
C GLY A 100 -11.98 -36.00 -5.22
N CYS A 101 -10.68 -35.78 -5.04
CA CYS A 101 -9.71 -36.82 -4.69
C CYS A 101 -8.68 -36.29 -3.68
N ASP A 102 -8.32 -37.12 -2.71
CA ASP A 102 -7.12 -36.90 -1.91
C ASP A 102 -5.91 -37.21 -2.79
N LEU A 103 -4.95 -36.29 -2.94
CA LEU A 103 -3.76 -36.51 -3.78
C LEU A 103 -2.84 -37.63 -3.26
N ARG A 104 -3.08 -38.15 -2.06
CA ARG A 104 -2.42 -39.34 -1.51
C ARG A 104 -2.99 -40.64 -2.08
N ASP A 105 -4.22 -40.62 -2.58
CA ASP A 105 -4.88 -41.78 -3.22
C ASP A 105 -4.53 -41.84 -4.71
N LEU A 106 -3.29 -42.24 -4.99
CA LEU A 106 -2.75 -42.34 -6.34
C LEU A 106 -3.48 -43.38 -7.19
N GLU A 107 -4.02 -44.44 -6.58
CA GLU A 107 -4.78 -45.48 -7.29
C GLU A 107 -6.07 -44.91 -7.86
N THR A 108 -6.83 -44.15 -7.06
CA THR A 108 -8.04 -43.47 -7.55
C THR A 108 -7.69 -42.45 -8.63
N LEU A 109 -6.63 -41.65 -8.42
CA LEU A 109 -6.21 -40.64 -9.39
C LEU A 109 -5.82 -41.27 -10.74
N GLU A 110 -5.00 -42.32 -10.71
CA GLU A 110 -4.59 -43.07 -11.90
C GLU A 110 -5.77 -43.70 -12.63
N ARG A 111 -6.68 -44.34 -11.89
CA ARG A 111 -7.89 -44.94 -12.47
C ARG A 111 -8.77 -43.90 -13.15
N VAL A 112 -8.98 -42.74 -12.53
CA VAL A 112 -9.79 -41.66 -13.12
C VAL A 112 -9.14 -41.12 -14.37
N LEU A 113 -7.84 -40.79 -14.34
CA LEU A 113 -7.15 -40.24 -15.50
C LEU A 113 -7.06 -41.27 -16.64
N LYS A 114 -6.70 -42.53 -16.39
CA LYS A 114 -6.65 -43.55 -17.46
C LYS A 114 -8.01 -43.78 -18.13
N ASN A 115 -9.09 -43.75 -17.36
CA ASN A 115 -10.44 -43.97 -17.90
C ASN A 115 -10.98 -42.77 -18.67
N GLU A 116 -10.76 -41.56 -18.16
CA GLU A 116 -11.37 -40.36 -18.70
C GLU A 116 -10.52 -39.67 -19.77
N LEU A 117 -9.22 -39.92 -19.73
CA LEU A 117 -8.21 -39.17 -20.44
C LEU A 117 -7.17 -40.10 -21.13
N PRO A 118 -7.59 -41.17 -21.85
CA PRO A 118 -6.66 -42.14 -22.46
C PRO A 118 -5.85 -41.49 -23.61
N ASP A 119 -4.53 -41.70 -23.64
CA ASP A 119 -3.62 -41.25 -24.72
C ASP A 119 -3.38 -39.73 -24.87
N HIS A 120 -3.16 -39.01 -23.77
CA HIS A 120 -2.97 -37.55 -23.78
C HIS A 120 -1.67 -37.09 -23.10
N SER A 121 -1.14 -35.94 -23.55
CA SER A 121 -0.03 -35.26 -22.88
C SER A 121 -0.56 -34.39 -21.74
N ILE A 122 0.05 -34.49 -20.57
CA ILE A 122 -0.45 -33.89 -19.32
C ILE A 122 0.51 -32.82 -18.82
N LEU A 123 -0.02 -31.64 -18.52
CA LEU A 123 0.67 -30.62 -17.73
C LEU A 123 0.13 -30.60 -16.31
N PHE A 124 0.93 -30.99 -15.33
CA PHE A 124 0.63 -30.84 -13.92
C PHE A 124 0.99 -29.42 -13.45
N VAL A 125 0.07 -28.78 -12.73
CA VAL A 125 0.30 -27.48 -12.08
C VAL A 125 0.05 -27.65 -10.59
N ALA A 126 1.14 -27.62 -9.82
CA ALA A 126 1.14 -27.67 -8.36
C ALA A 126 1.67 -26.35 -7.81
N GLU A 127 0.77 -25.47 -7.37
CA GLU A 127 1.10 -24.10 -7.01
C GLU A 127 0.83 -23.83 -5.52
N VAL A 128 1.82 -24.10 -4.68
CA VAL A 128 1.70 -24.01 -3.22
C VAL A 128 0.57 -24.92 -2.73
N SER A 129 0.58 -26.17 -3.21
CA SER A 129 -0.40 -27.20 -2.84
C SER A 129 0.29 -28.42 -2.23
N ILE A 130 1.18 -29.07 -2.99
CA ILE A 130 1.84 -30.30 -2.54
C ILE A 130 2.86 -30.06 -1.41
N THR A 131 3.28 -28.80 -1.20
CA THR A 131 4.15 -28.40 -0.08
C THR A 131 3.53 -28.72 1.29
N TYR A 132 2.20 -28.77 1.38
CA TYR A 132 1.46 -29.10 2.61
C TYR A 132 1.27 -30.61 2.82
N MET A 133 1.62 -31.44 1.84
CA MET A 133 1.54 -32.89 1.98
C MET A 133 2.74 -33.40 2.79
N PRO A 134 2.58 -34.47 3.58
CA PRO A 134 3.71 -35.19 4.14
C PRO A 134 4.73 -35.55 3.05
N LEU A 135 6.02 -35.48 3.36
CA LEU A 135 7.07 -35.59 2.37
C LEU A 135 6.98 -36.88 1.53
N ALA A 136 6.77 -38.02 2.19
CA ALA A 136 6.63 -39.31 1.54
C ALA A 136 5.49 -39.33 0.50
N ASP A 137 4.36 -38.69 0.83
CA ASP A 137 3.19 -38.62 -0.05
C ASP A 137 3.44 -37.70 -1.25
N SER A 138 4.04 -36.52 -1.02
CA SER A 138 4.38 -35.58 -2.10
C SER A 138 5.40 -36.18 -3.08
N ASN A 139 6.40 -36.90 -2.57
CA ASN A 139 7.39 -37.61 -3.39
C ASN A 139 6.75 -38.78 -4.15
N ALA A 140 5.83 -39.51 -3.52
CA ALA A 140 5.07 -40.56 -4.20
C ALA A 140 4.23 -40.00 -5.36
N LEU A 141 3.59 -38.84 -5.18
CA LEU A 141 2.85 -38.14 -6.22
C LEU A 141 3.76 -37.70 -7.38
N ILE A 142 4.89 -37.05 -7.10
CA ILE A 142 5.86 -36.60 -8.13
C ILE A 142 6.40 -37.81 -8.90
N LYS A 143 6.73 -38.90 -8.21
CA LYS A 143 7.21 -40.14 -8.81
C LYS A 143 6.14 -40.84 -9.64
N TRP A 144 4.90 -40.87 -9.17
CA TRP A 144 3.79 -41.44 -9.94
C TRP A 144 3.54 -40.63 -11.21
N ALA A 145 3.54 -39.30 -11.12
CA ALA A 145 3.34 -38.42 -12.27
C ALA A 145 4.41 -38.61 -13.36
N SER A 146 5.64 -38.98 -12.99
CA SER A 146 6.72 -39.28 -13.97
C SER A 146 6.50 -40.57 -14.76
N THR A 147 5.62 -41.47 -14.29
CA THR A 147 5.28 -42.72 -15.00
C THR A 147 4.31 -42.50 -16.17
N LEU A 148 3.69 -41.32 -16.26
CA LEU A 148 2.78 -40.98 -17.34
C LEU A 148 3.55 -40.56 -18.60
N ASP A 149 3.09 -41.04 -19.75
CA ASP A 149 3.69 -40.68 -21.04
C ASP A 149 3.45 -39.19 -21.35
N LYS A 150 4.46 -38.51 -21.90
CA LYS A 150 4.41 -37.08 -22.30
C LYS A 150 3.84 -36.16 -21.22
N ALA A 151 4.39 -36.24 -20.01
CA ALA A 151 4.02 -35.41 -18.88
C ALA A 151 5.02 -34.27 -18.67
N ARG A 152 4.52 -33.13 -18.19
CA ARG A 152 5.29 -32.03 -17.63
C ARG A 152 4.77 -31.68 -16.25
N PHE A 153 5.67 -31.29 -15.35
CA PHE A 153 5.31 -30.88 -14.00
C PHE A 153 5.79 -29.47 -13.72
N CYS A 154 4.85 -28.57 -13.44
CA CYS A 154 5.09 -27.20 -13.05
C CYS A 154 4.84 -27.08 -11.53
N LEU A 155 5.92 -26.89 -10.77
CA LEU A 155 5.88 -26.75 -9.32
C LEU A 155 6.26 -25.33 -8.92
N LEU A 156 5.38 -24.64 -8.20
CA LEU A 156 5.66 -23.36 -7.56
C LEU A 156 5.46 -23.52 -6.06
N GLU A 157 6.53 -23.48 -5.26
CA GLU A 157 6.45 -23.57 -3.80
C GLU A 157 7.59 -22.81 -3.12
N GLN A 158 7.63 -22.86 -1.78
CA GLN A 158 8.65 -22.20 -0.97
C GLN A 158 9.94 -23.01 -0.91
N TYR A 159 11.08 -22.33 -0.73
CA TYR A 159 12.38 -22.93 -0.40
C TYR A 159 13.20 -22.02 0.51
N LEU A 160 14.36 -22.49 0.97
CA LEU A 160 15.18 -21.88 2.02
C LEU A 160 16.63 -21.67 1.51
N PRO A 161 16.88 -20.68 0.64
CA PRO A 161 18.19 -20.49 -0.01
C PRO A 161 19.36 -20.25 0.97
N ASN A 162 19.07 -19.79 2.18
CA ASN A 162 20.05 -19.59 3.25
C ASN A 162 19.67 -20.34 4.53
N GLY A 163 18.94 -21.45 4.39
CA GLY A 163 18.53 -22.30 5.49
C GLY A 163 17.37 -21.74 6.35
N PRO A 164 16.88 -22.53 7.31
CA PRO A 164 15.69 -22.21 8.12
C PRO A 164 15.92 -21.08 9.14
N ASP A 165 17.18 -20.82 9.50
CA ASP A 165 17.54 -19.81 10.49
C ASP A 165 17.61 -18.39 9.92
N HIS A 166 17.63 -18.24 8.59
CA HIS A 166 17.55 -16.93 7.95
C HIS A 166 16.29 -16.18 8.44
N PRO A 167 16.37 -14.89 8.85
CA PRO A 167 15.27 -14.19 9.52
C PRO A 167 13.92 -14.25 8.79
N PHE A 168 13.93 -14.12 7.46
CA PHE A 168 12.72 -14.25 6.64
C PHE A 168 12.18 -15.69 6.66
N ALA A 169 13.05 -16.67 6.45
CA ALA A 169 12.71 -18.10 6.46
C ALA A 169 12.11 -18.53 7.81
N LYS A 170 12.77 -18.18 8.91
CA LYS A 170 12.33 -18.45 10.28
C LYS A 170 10.93 -17.87 10.54
N THR A 171 10.70 -16.65 10.06
CA THR A 171 9.39 -15.97 10.17
C THR A 171 8.31 -16.68 9.35
N MET A 172 8.63 -17.06 8.11
CA MET A 172 7.76 -17.83 7.22
C MET A 172 7.40 -19.20 7.82
N LEU A 173 8.39 -19.96 8.31
CA LEU A 173 8.19 -21.26 8.93
C LEU A 173 7.34 -21.16 10.21
N SER A 174 7.60 -20.15 11.05
CA SER A 174 6.79 -19.87 12.24
C SER A 174 5.33 -19.59 11.89
N HIS A 175 5.08 -18.85 10.80
CA HIS A 175 3.73 -18.55 10.32
C HIS A 175 2.97 -19.83 9.94
N PHE A 176 3.56 -20.67 9.08
CA PHE A 176 2.92 -21.92 8.64
C PHE A 176 2.72 -22.92 9.79
N SER A 177 3.66 -22.98 10.74
CA SER A 177 3.52 -23.76 11.96
C SER A 177 2.32 -23.29 12.82
N LYS A 178 2.15 -21.98 13.00
CA LYS A 178 1.02 -21.40 13.75
C LYS A 178 -0.33 -21.69 13.10
N LEU A 179 -0.39 -21.75 11.78
CA LEU A 179 -1.59 -22.09 11.02
C LEU A 179 -1.89 -23.59 10.98
N GLN A 180 -1.01 -24.44 11.51
CA GLN A 180 -1.08 -25.91 11.40
C GLN A 180 -1.08 -26.39 9.94
N THR A 181 -0.40 -25.65 9.07
CA THR A 181 -0.24 -25.95 7.64
C THR A 181 1.25 -25.96 7.31
N SER A 182 2.00 -26.86 7.95
CA SER A 182 3.44 -26.98 7.77
C SER A 182 3.80 -27.19 6.30
N ILE A 183 4.86 -26.52 5.86
CA ILE A 183 5.49 -26.78 4.56
C ILE A 183 6.58 -27.84 4.77
N TYR A 184 6.37 -29.06 4.29
CA TYR A 184 7.20 -30.22 4.66
C TYR A 184 8.47 -30.33 3.84
N ALA A 185 8.37 -30.09 2.52
CA ALA A 185 9.46 -30.34 1.57
C ALA A 185 10.73 -29.55 1.88
N VAL A 186 10.60 -28.34 2.44
CA VAL A 186 11.74 -27.46 2.75
C VAL A 186 12.68 -27.99 3.84
N GLY A 187 12.28 -29.02 4.60
CA GLY A 187 13.14 -29.65 5.60
C GLY A 187 14.22 -30.54 4.98
N ASP A 188 13.87 -31.28 3.92
CA ASP A 188 14.75 -32.23 3.23
C ASP A 188 15.24 -31.70 1.87
N TYR A 189 14.52 -30.75 1.27
CA TYR A 189 14.86 -30.09 0.01
C TYR A 189 14.90 -28.55 0.16
N PRO A 190 15.86 -28.00 0.94
CA PRO A 190 15.92 -26.57 1.23
C PRO A 190 16.37 -25.72 0.03
N THR A 191 17.17 -26.25 -0.90
CA THR A 191 17.73 -25.49 -2.03
C THR A 191 17.02 -25.78 -3.36
N LEU A 192 17.31 -24.96 -4.37
CA LEU A 192 16.85 -25.24 -5.75
C LEU A 192 17.50 -26.49 -6.32
N GLN A 193 18.78 -26.72 -5.99
CA GLN A 193 19.50 -27.91 -6.42
C GLN A 193 18.90 -29.18 -5.80
N ASP A 194 18.51 -29.14 -4.52
CA ASP A 194 17.82 -30.25 -3.86
C ASP A 194 16.47 -30.54 -4.52
N GLN A 195 15.69 -29.50 -4.84
CA GLN A 195 14.41 -29.65 -5.50
C GLN A 195 14.57 -30.17 -6.95
N ALA A 196 15.59 -29.73 -7.70
CA ALA A 196 15.90 -30.31 -9.02
C ALA A 196 16.31 -31.79 -8.90
N SER A 197 17.06 -32.14 -7.86
CA SER A 197 17.48 -33.51 -7.57
C SER A 197 16.27 -34.38 -7.19
N ARG A 198 15.34 -33.87 -6.38
CA ARG A 198 14.06 -34.51 -6.05
C ARG A 198 13.27 -34.94 -7.29
N PHE A 199 13.21 -34.11 -8.32
CA PHE A 199 12.54 -34.47 -9.59
C PHE A 199 13.34 -35.52 -10.37
N SER A 200 14.64 -35.33 -10.55
CA SER A 200 15.46 -36.26 -11.32
C SER A 200 15.49 -37.68 -10.70
N GLU A 201 15.61 -37.77 -9.38
CA GLU A 201 15.52 -39.03 -8.61
C GLU A 201 14.12 -39.65 -8.63
N SER A 202 13.08 -38.84 -8.84
CA SER A 202 11.68 -39.29 -8.99
C SER A 202 11.34 -39.73 -10.41
N GLY A 203 12.32 -39.86 -11.31
CA GLY A 203 12.13 -40.36 -12.67
C GLY A 203 11.82 -39.29 -13.71
N TRP A 204 12.06 -38.01 -13.42
CA TRP A 204 11.97 -36.94 -14.41
C TRP A 204 13.32 -36.71 -15.09
N PRO A 205 13.53 -37.17 -16.34
CA PRO A 205 14.83 -37.12 -17.00
C PRO A 205 15.31 -35.70 -17.35
N THR A 206 14.43 -34.70 -17.32
CA THR A 206 14.76 -33.32 -17.68
C THR A 206 14.09 -32.34 -16.73
N VAL A 207 14.88 -31.42 -16.17
CA VAL A 207 14.42 -30.23 -15.47
C VAL A 207 14.72 -29.04 -16.38
N GLU A 208 13.68 -28.50 -17.02
CA GLU A 208 13.78 -27.40 -17.98
C GLU A 208 14.04 -26.05 -17.28
N ILE A 209 13.46 -25.86 -16.08
CA ILE A 209 13.57 -24.63 -15.29
C ILE A 209 13.74 -25.01 -13.81
N ALA A 210 14.66 -24.33 -13.14
CA ALA A 210 14.74 -24.25 -11.68
C ALA A 210 15.22 -22.83 -11.33
N LYS A 211 14.29 -21.92 -11.03
CA LYS A 211 14.60 -20.50 -10.78
C LYS A 211 13.76 -19.97 -9.62
N SER A 212 14.31 -19.02 -8.84
CA SER A 212 13.51 -18.28 -7.88
C SER A 212 12.56 -17.32 -8.60
N LEU A 213 11.51 -16.84 -7.92
CA LEU A 213 10.66 -15.80 -8.50
C LEU A 213 11.41 -14.47 -8.65
N TRP A 214 12.49 -14.26 -7.90
CA TRP A 214 13.34 -13.07 -8.02
C TRP A 214 14.20 -13.11 -9.30
N ASP A 215 14.71 -14.29 -9.66
CA ASP A 215 15.42 -14.49 -10.94
C ASP A 215 14.46 -14.29 -12.11
N ILE A 216 13.25 -14.84 -11.99
CA ILE A 216 12.19 -14.70 -13.01
C ILE A 216 11.77 -13.24 -13.19
N TRP A 217 11.73 -12.45 -12.11
CA TRP A 217 11.49 -11.01 -12.18
C TRP A 217 12.58 -10.26 -12.95
N SER A 218 13.83 -10.73 -12.89
CA SER A 218 14.95 -10.10 -13.61
C SER A 218 15.11 -10.63 -15.03
N ASP A 219 14.50 -11.76 -15.35
CA ASP A 219 14.55 -12.41 -16.66
C ASP A 219 13.62 -11.74 -17.68
N ASN A 220 14.21 -11.14 -18.72
CA ASN A 220 13.48 -10.46 -19.79
C ASN A 220 12.61 -11.40 -20.64
N GLU A 221 12.86 -12.71 -20.65
CA GLU A 221 12.00 -13.67 -21.36
C GLU A 221 10.69 -13.91 -20.60
N PHE A 222 10.70 -13.79 -19.28
CA PHE A 222 9.51 -14.00 -18.43
C PHE A 222 8.79 -12.69 -18.10
N THR A 223 9.55 -11.67 -17.73
CA THR A 223 9.02 -10.36 -17.31
C THR A 223 9.72 -9.24 -18.07
N PRO A 224 9.40 -9.02 -19.36
CA PRO A 224 10.04 -7.96 -20.14
C PRO A 224 9.97 -6.59 -19.46
N ALA A 225 10.98 -5.74 -19.69
CA ALA A 225 11.05 -4.39 -19.12
C ALA A 225 9.79 -3.52 -19.37
N SER A 226 9.06 -3.75 -20.46
CA SER A 226 7.78 -3.08 -20.73
C SER A 226 6.68 -3.49 -19.74
N LEU A 227 6.60 -4.79 -19.42
CA LEU A 227 5.66 -5.30 -18.43
C LEU A 227 6.01 -4.78 -17.04
N ARG A 228 7.27 -4.88 -16.62
CA ARG A 228 7.70 -4.41 -15.29
C ARG A 228 7.36 -2.94 -15.07
N ARG A 229 7.67 -2.08 -16.05
CA ARG A 229 7.31 -0.65 -16.03
C ARG A 229 5.81 -0.40 -16.06
N SER A 230 5.02 -1.25 -16.73
CA SER A 230 3.56 -1.08 -16.74
C SER A 230 2.95 -1.22 -15.35
N LEU A 231 3.59 -1.98 -14.44
CA LEU A 231 3.11 -2.18 -13.08
C LEU A 231 3.20 -0.91 -12.22
N ASP A 232 4.13 0.01 -12.51
CA ASP A 232 4.22 1.31 -11.81
C ASP A 232 2.93 2.15 -12.01
N SER A 233 2.15 1.90 -13.08
CA SER A 233 0.88 2.59 -13.32
C SER A 233 -0.31 2.01 -12.52
N ILE A 234 -0.15 0.83 -11.94
CA ILE A 234 -1.22 0.11 -11.22
C ILE A 234 -1.32 0.59 -9.78
N GLU A 235 -0.19 0.63 -9.07
CA GLU A 235 -0.12 1.13 -7.70
C GLU A 235 1.27 1.72 -7.38
N PRO A 236 1.35 2.76 -6.53
CA PRO A 236 2.62 3.25 -6.03
C PRO A 236 3.32 2.20 -5.16
N PHE A 237 4.54 1.80 -5.53
CA PHE A 237 5.29 0.72 -4.87
C PHE A 237 6.71 1.13 -4.49
N ASP A 238 7.15 0.77 -3.27
CA ASP A 238 8.52 1.00 -2.82
C ASP A 238 9.05 -0.02 -1.78
N GLU A 239 8.45 -1.21 -1.75
CA GLU A 239 8.78 -2.31 -0.84
C GLU A 239 9.71 -3.33 -1.53
N TRP A 240 10.74 -2.85 -2.23
CA TRP A 240 11.61 -3.66 -3.09
C TRP A 240 12.39 -4.75 -2.34
N GLU A 241 12.93 -4.45 -1.16
CA GLU A 241 13.63 -5.45 -0.35
C GLU A 241 12.68 -6.53 0.18
N GLU A 242 11.43 -6.17 0.52
CA GLU A 242 10.40 -7.13 0.91
C GLU A 242 10.03 -8.05 -0.26
N PHE A 243 9.90 -7.46 -1.45
CA PHE A 243 9.58 -8.21 -2.66
C PHE A 243 10.72 -9.14 -3.05
N ALA A 244 11.98 -8.71 -3.00
CA ALA A 244 13.13 -9.57 -3.24
C ALA A 244 13.21 -10.70 -2.21
N LEU A 245 13.01 -10.40 -0.92
CA LEU A 245 12.97 -11.43 0.13
C LEU A 245 11.84 -12.45 -0.12
N PHE A 246 10.63 -11.99 -0.44
CA PHE A 246 9.52 -12.88 -0.78
C PHE A 246 9.83 -13.71 -2.03
N ALA A 247 10.18 -13.06 -3.15
CA ALA A 247 10.37 -13.70 -4.44
C ALA A 247 11.58 -14.65 -4.44
N GLY A 248 12.60 -14.37 -3.62
CA GLY A 248 13.76 -15.23 -3.43
C GLY A 248 13.55 -16.39 -2.47
N HIS A 249 12.40 -16.53 -1.80
CA HIS A 249 12.04 -17.72 -1.00
C HIS A 249 10.92 -18.54 -1.65
N TYR A 250 10.58 -18.23 -2.91
CA TYR A 250 9.66 -18.98 -3.73
C TYR A 250 10.35 -19.34 -5.03
N PHE A 251 10.06 -20.50 -5.58
CA PHE A 251 10.66 -20.95 -6.82
C PHE A 251 9.64 -21.48 -7.80
N LEU A 252 10.09 -21.64 -9.04
CA LEU A 252 9.41 -22.35 -10.12
C LEU A 252 10.32 -23.47 -10.65
N ILE A 253 9.83 -24.71 -10.60
CA ILE A 253 10.42 -25.84 -11.31
C ILE A 253 9.51 -26.28 -12.44
N VAL A 254 10.11 -26.56 -13.61
CA VAL A 254 9.43 -27.23 -14.72
C VAL A 254 10.22 -28.47 -15.11
N ALA A 255 9.62 -29.65 -14.94
CA ALA A 255 10.21 -30.93 -15.31
C ALA A 255 9.42 -31.62 -16.45
N SER A 256 10.08 -32.47 -17.24
CA SER A 256 9.49 -33.16 -18.40
C SER A 256 9.88 -34.64 -18.44
N THR A 257 8.94 -35.52 -18.84
CA THR A 257 9.22 -36.94 -19.16
C THR A 257 9.64 -37.14 -20.62
N SER A 258 9.39 -36.16 -21.49
CA SER A 258 9.79 -36.20 -22.91
C SER A 258 11.16 -35.54 -23.09
N GLY A 259 12.15 -36.33 -23.47
CA GLY A 259 13.50 -35.84 -23.78
C GLY A 259 13.57 -35.26 -25.20
N SER A 260 13.93 -33.98 -25.31
CA SER A 260 14.76 -33.53 -26.43
C SER A 260 16.19 -33.52 -25.93
N THR A 261 17.11 -34.20 -26.62
CA THR A 261 18.54 -33.94 -26.48
C THR A 261 18.83 -32.54 -27.04
N ALA A 262 18.48 -31.51 -26.29
CA ALA A 262 18.88 -30.14 -26.54
C ALA A 262 19.25 -29.54 -25.18
N SER A 263 20.56 -29.33 -25.03
CA SER A 263 21.28 -28.82 -23.86
C SER A 263 21.06 -29.61 -22.57
N THR A 264 22.11 -30.34 -22.14
CA THR A 264 22.53 -30.34 -20.73
C THR A 264 22.20 -28.96 -20.15
N PRO A 265 21.61 -28.81 -18.95
CA PRO A 265 21.44 -27.49 -18.36
C PRO A 265 22.78 -26.79 -18.54
N THR A 266 22.80 -25.73 -19.36
CA THR A 266 24.01 -24.95 -19.52
C THR A 266 24.42 -24.60 -18.10
N ASP A 267 25.72 -24.62 -17.82
CA ASP A 267 26.24 -24.24 -16.51
C ASP A 267 25.52 -22.96 -15.99
N ASP A 268 25.11 -22.04 -16.88
CA ASP A 268 24.23 -20.88 -16.63
C ASP A 268 22.85 -21.13 -15.98
N CYS A 269 22.16 -22.26 -16.21
CA CYS A 269 20.86 -22.56 -15.58
C CYS A 269 20.99 -22.99 -14.11
N LEU A 270 22.18 -23.40 -13.67
CA LEU A 270 22.48 -23.82 -12.29
C LEU A 270 23.47 -22.86 -11.59
N ARG A 271 24.08 -21.90 -12.32
CA ARG A 271 25.21 -21.09 -11.82
C ARG A 271 24.87 -19.90 -10.93
N SER A 272 23.64 -19.67 -10.53
CA SER A 272 23.35 -18.53 -9.65
C SER A 272 22.09 -18.74 -8.82
N THR A 273 22.13 -19.58 -7.78
CA THR A 273 21.11 -19.50 -6.71
C THR A 273 21.53 -20.05 -5.36
N ASP A 274 22.57 -20.88 -5.27
CA ASP A 274 23.00 -21.38 -3.97
C ASP A 274 24.10 -20.46 -3.41
N ALA A 275 23.92 -19.99 -2.16
CA ALA A 275 25.09 -19.61 -1.37
C ALA A 275 26.02 -20.84 -1.34
N PRO A 276 27.34 -20.70 -1.50
CA PRO A 276 28.23 -21.84 -1.64
C PRO A 276 28.10 -22.79 -0.44
N GLU A 277 27.37 -23.90 -0.62
CA GLU A 277 27.31 -24.99 0.35
C GLU A 277 28.70 -25.63 0.42
N ASN A 278 29.22 -25.73 1.63
CA ASN A 278 30.58 -26.15 2.01
C ASN A 278 31.72 -25.14 1.75
N ILE A 279 31.70 -24.03 2.52
CA ILE A 279 32.92 -23.33 2.95
C ILE A 279 33.67 -24.20 4.00
N LYS A 280 34.08 -25.41 3.62
CA LYS A 280 35.12 -26.18 4.33
C LYS A 280 36.46 -26.17 3.60
N ASN A 281 36.44 -25.88 2.29
CA ASN A 281 37.65 -25.62 1.52
C ASN A 281 37.69 -24.12 1.19
N ARG A 282 38.23 -23.32 2.11
CA ARG A 282 38.76 -22.00 1.74
C ARG A 282 39.90 -22.25 0.76
N ASP A 283 39.66 -22.03 -0.52
CA ASP A 283 40.76 -21.87 -1.47
C ASP A 283 41.50 -20.58 -1.05
N GLU A 284 42.70 -20.74 -0.49
CA GLU A 284 43.50 -19.68 0.15
C GLU A 284 43.95 -18.55 -0.79
N SER A 285 43.52 -18.56 -2.05
CA SER A 285 44.08 -17.75 -3.13
C SER A 285 43.27 -16.52 -3.52
N ALA A 286 42.12 -16.25 -2.90
CA ALA A 286 41.28 -15.06 -3.19
C ALA A 286 40.84 -14.29 -1.92
N SER A 287 41.75 -13.97 -1.01
CA SER A 287 41.40 -13.26 0.23
C SER A 287 42.17 -11.94 0.43
N THR A 288 41.56 -10.84 -0.01
CA THR A 288 41.67 -9.54 0.68
C THR A 288 40.53 -9.42 1.70
N ALA A 289 40.32 -10.47 2.50
CA ALA A 289 39.32 -10.49 3.54
C ALA A 289 39.75 -9.54 4.65
N VAL A 290 38.97 -8.49 4.91
CA VAL A 290 39.19 -7.61 6.07
C VAL A 290 38.59 -8.31 7.28
N ASP A 291 39.42 -8.61 8.27
CA ASP A 291 38.95 -9.13 9.55
C ASP A 291 38.23 -8.03 10.31
N VAL A 292 36.99 -8.31 10.75
CA VAL A 292 36.18 -7.39 11.54
C VAL A 292 35.62 -8.08 12.78
N SER A 293 35.61 -7.37 13.89
CA SER A 293 34.93 -7.79 15.12
C SER A 293 33.55 -7.15 15.16
N ILE A 294 32.51 -7.96 15.37
CA ILE A 294 31.14 -7.48 15.51
C ILE A 294 30.67 -7.72 16.94
N LYS A 295 30.24 -6.66 17.62
CA LYS A 295 29.65 -6.75 18.96
C LYS A 295 28.21 -6.26 18.95
N ARG A 296 27.36 -7.04 19.60
CA ARG A 296 25.97 -6.67 19.87
C ARG A 296 25.86 -5.89 21.16
N SER A 297 25.08 -4.81 21.14
CA SER A 297 24.58 -4.15 22.34
C SER A 297 23.09 -4.45 22.50
N GLU A 298 22.66 -4.75 23.73
CA GLU A 298 21.24 -4.97 24.08
C GLU A 298 20.46 -3.67 24.31
N THR A 299 20.98 -2.56 23.81
CA THR A 299 20.37 -1.24 23.96
C THR A 299 19.00 -1.21 23.28
N ARG A 300 17.94 -0.90 24.04
CA ARG A 300 16.57 -0.80 23.52
C ARG A 300 16.37 0.48 22.72
N LEU A 301 16.51 0.36 21.40
CA LEU A 301 16.13 1.39 20.44
C LEU A 301 14.64 1.31 20.11
N THR A 302 14.05 2.42 19.68
CA THR A 302 12.70 2.37 19.09
C THR A 302 12.78 1.56 17.79
N PRO A 303 12.00 0.47 17.63
CA PRO A 303 12.06 -0.34 16.42
C PRO A 303 11.72 0.51 15.20
N ARG A 304 12.64 0.54 14.23
CA ARG A 304 12.49 1.31 13.00
C ARG A 304 13.36 0.73 11.88
N ARG A 305 12.91 0.93 10.66
CA ARG A 305 13.63 0.58 9.41
C ARG A 305 13.45 1.68 8.38
N PHE A 306 14.38 1.79 7.44
CA PHE A 306 14.44 2.88 6.45
C PHE A 306 14.51 4.29 7.08
N GLY A 307 15.07 4.37 8.29
CA GLY A 307 15.50 5.63 8.91
C GLY A 307 16.94 5.98 8.50
N ALA A 308 17.46 7.10 8.98
CA ALA A 308 18.82 7.54 8.71
C ALA A 308 19.62 7.65 10.01
N ALA A 309 20.69 6.85 10.12
CA ALA A 309 21.66 6.95 11.21
C ALA A 309 22.82 7.86 10.77
N PHE A 310 23.31 8.69 11.68
CA PHE A 310 24.41 9.62 11.41
C PHE A 310 25.18 9.94 12.69
N ALA A 311 26.49 10.15 12.56
CA ALA A 311 27.33 10.58 13.66
C ALA A 311 27.14 12.08 13.92
N LEU A 312 26.91 12.43 15.19
CA LEU A 312 26.95 13.80 15.68
C LEU A 312 28.38 14.16 16.08
N ASP A 313 29.04 13.26 16.81
CA ASP A 313 30.45 13.32 17.18
C ASP A 313 30.97 11.89 17.45
N ASP A 314 32.22 11.76 17.88
CA ASP A 314 32.87 10.46 18.14
C ASP A 314 32.21 9.65 19.28
N ASN A 315 31.34 10.28 20.08
CA ASN A 315 30.66 9.70 21.24
C ASN A 315 29.14 9.67 21.11
N ASN A 316 28.55 10.28 20.07
CA ASN A 316 27.11 10.43 19.89
C ASN A 316 26.68 10.08 18.48
N VAL A 317 25.74 9.14 18.36
CA VAL A 317 25.10 8.75 17.10
C VAL A 317 23.60 8.96 17.21
N ALA A 318 22.99 9.57 16.20
CA ALA A 318 21.55 9.77 16.13
C ALA A 318 20.91 8.88 15.06
N PHE A 319 19.66 8.46 15.29
CA PHE A 319 18.87 7.67 14.36
C PHE A 319 17.48 8.28 14.18
N HIS A 320 17.26 8.95 13.05
CA HIS A 320 16.05 9.72 12.76
C HIS A 320 15.07 8.96 11.86
N GLY A 321 13.78 9.20 12.12
CA GLY A 321 12.70 8.82 11.21
C GLY A 321 12.51 7.32 11.08
N GLY A 322 12.07 6.85 9.91
CA GLY A 322 11.89 5.43 9.62
C GLY A 322 10.46 4.93 9.84
N GLN A 323 10.19 3.72 9.36
CA GLN A 323 8.93 3.01 9.56
C GLN A 323 9.02 2.26 10.90
N GLY A 324 8.23 2.69 11.88
CA GLY A 324 8.04 1.95 13.13
C GLY A 324 6.93 0.89 13.02
N PRO A 325 6.61 0.18 14.12
CA PRO A 325 5.65 -0.92 14.12
C PRO A 325 4.22 -0.52 13.72
N GLN A 326 3.83 0.73 13.99
CA GLN A 326 2.46 1.21 13.78
C GLN A 326 2.37 2.34 12.75
N GLN A 327 3.41 3.17 12.67
CA GLN A 327 3.42 4.40 11.88
C GLN A 327 4.84 4.78 11.49
N ARG A 328 4.97 5.71 10.54
CA ARG A 328 6.23 6.40 10.28
C ARG A 328 6.57 7.29 11.47
N LEU A 329 7.85 7.38 11.76
CA LEU A 329 8.38 8.11 12.91
C LEU A 329 8.98 9.44 12.44
N SER A 330 8.87 10.46 13.29
CA SER A 330 9.66 11.70 13.25
C SER A 330 10.66 11.78 14.41
N SER A 331 10.65 10.79 15.31
CA SER A 331 11.51 10.76 16.49
C SER A 331 12.97 10.51 16.11
N ILE A 332 13.87 10.97 16.97
CA ILE A 332 15.32 10.74 16.90
C ILE A 332 15.70 9.96 18.16
N ASP A 333 16.31 8.78 17.99
CA ASP A 333 16.98 8.09 19.10
C ASP A 333 18.46 8.50 19.10
N VAL A 334 19.02 8.85 20.26
CA VAL A 334 20.44 9.21 20.40
C VAL A 334 21.16 8.14 21.22
N LEU A 335 22.21 7.57 20.65
CA LEU A 335 23.12 6.59 21.24
C LEU A 335 24.39 7.33 21.70
N GLN A 336 24.77 7.16 22.98
CA GLN A 336 25.89 7.87 23.60
C GLN A 336 26.88 6.93 24.30
N ARG A 337 28.16 7.32 24.31
CA ARG A 337 29.25 6.77 25.14
C ARG A 337 29.55 7.67 26.33
N SER A 338 29.64 7.11 27.55
CA SER A 338 29.98 7.81 28.81
C SER A 338 28.99 8.89 29.31
N ASP A 339 29.09 9.24 30.61
CA ASP A 339 28.14 10.06 31.41
C ASP A 339 27.69 11.38 30.70
N PRO A 340 26.40 11.77 30.77
CA PRO A 340 25.77 12.69 29.83
C PRO A 340 26.15 14.14 30.12
N LYS A 341 27.25 14.62 29.53
CA LYS A 341 27.62 16.04 29.61
C LYS A 341 26.85 16.92 28.63
N THR A 342 26.28 16.36 27.56
CA THR A 342 25.62 17.13 26.50
C THR A 342 24.21 16.59 26.26
N ARG A 343 23.19 17.39 26.58
CA ARG A 343 21.79 17.10 26.24
C ARG A 343 21.45 17.86 24.96
N LEU A 344 21.46 17.18 23.82
CA LEU A 344 20.93 17.75 22.59
C LEU A 344 19.40 17.89 22.73
N GLN A 345 18.89 19.12 22.64
CA GLN A 345 17.46 19.39 22.63
C GLN A 345 17.04 19.78 21.21
N PHE A 346 16.33 18.89 20.53
CA PHE A 346 15.72 19.20 19.24
C PHE A 346 14.37 19.88 19.49
N LEU A 347 14.32 21.22 19.43
CA LEU A 347 13.10 22.02 19.64
C LEU A 347 12.11 21.88 18.47
N THR A 348 12.61 21.58 17.27
CA THR A 348 11.86 21.36 16.03
C THR A 348 12.32 20.03 15.43
N THR A 349 11.38 19.15 15.06
CA THR A 349 11.68 17.89 14.37
C THR A 349 11.00 17.84 13.01
N PRO A 350 11.71 17.41 11.96
CA PRO A 350 11.12 17.20 10.64
C PRO A 350 9.93 16.23 10.69
N HIS A 351 8.97 16.40 9.77
CA HIS A 351 7.83 15.48 9.67
C HIS A 351 8.26 14.01 9.48
N ALA A 352 7.39 13.09 9.92
CA ALA A 352 7.63 11.66 9.87
C ALA A 352 7.85 11.16 8.43
N ARG A 353 8.97 10.47 8.19
CA ARG A 353 9.44 10.12 6.84
C ARG A 353 10.31 8.88 6.82
N ILE A 354 10.43 8.27 5.64
CA ILE A 354 11.33 7.12 5.38
C ILE A 354 12.13 7.34 4.10
N CYS A 355 13.21 6.58 3.93
CA CYS A 355 14.06 6.59 2.72
C CYS A 355 14.61 7.99 2.38
N HIS A 356 14.88 8.79 3.42
CA HIS A 356 15.63 10.03 3.37
C HIS A 356 17.09 9.73 3.74
N THR A 357 17.99 10.65 3.45
CA THR A 357 19.36 10.58 3.97
C THR A 357 19.59 11.66 5.02
N ILE A 358 20.51 11.38 5.95
CA ILE A 358 21.15 12.39 6.80
C ILE A 358 22.65 12.17 6.66
N THR A 359 23.38 13.20 6.27
CA THR A 359 24.82 13.12 6.05
C THR A 359 25.54 14.20 6.83
N SER A 360 26.49 13.78 7.68
CA SER A 360 27.34 14.71 8.44
C SER A 360 28.22 15.50 7.47
N ILE A 361 28.16 16.83 7.56
CA ILE A 361 28.98 17.77 6.78
C ILE A 361 30.34 17.92 7.44
N ASN A 362 30.36 18.02 8.76
CA ASN A 362 31.53 18.12 9.62
C ASN A 362 31.20 17.49 10.99
N SER A 363 31.99 17.79 12.02
CA SER A 363 31.81 17.23 13.37
C SER A 363 30.66 17.82 14.19
N THR A 364 29.91 18.79 13.66
CA THR A 364 28.78 19.42 14.37
C THR A 364 27.50 19.51 13.53
N ASP A 365 27.64 19.52 12.21
CA ASP A 365 26.56 19.82 11.29
C ASP A 365 26.21 18.60 10.42
N ALA A 366 24.92 18.36 10.20
CA ALA A 366 24.43 17.32 9.29
C ALA A 366 23.26 17.80 8.45
N LEU A 367 23.16 17.33 7.20
CA LEU A 367 22.08 17.68 6.29
C LEU A 367 21.11 16.50 6.11
N LEU A 368 19.84 16.73 6.41
CA LEU A 368 18.73 15.85 6.04
C LEU A 368 18.19 16.25 4.67
N VAL A 369 18.04 15.28 3.77
CA VAL A 369 17.50 15.50 2.42
C VAL A 369 16.27 14.61 2.17
N GLY A 370 15.15 15.24 1.80
CA GLY A 370 13.99 14.61 1.18
C GLY A 370 13.39 13.44 1.97
N GLY A 371 13.13 12.34 1.25
CA GLY A 371 12.41 11.17 1.76
C GLY A 371 10.98 11.12 1.27
N ARG A 372 10.15 10.28 1.90
CA ARG A 372 8.74 10.15 1.53
C ARG A 372 7.82 9.88 2.71
N THR A 373 6.55 10.28 2.55
CA THR A 373 5.43 9.84 3.40
C THR A 373 4.58 8.76 2.74
N SER A 374 4.67 8.57 1.43
CA SER A 374 4.14 7.40 0.70
C SER A 374 4.91 7.30 -0.62
N PRO A 375 4.90 6.16 -1.34
CA PRO A 375 5.60 6.10 -2.63
C PRO A 375 5.12 7.17 -3.63
N ALA A 376 3.87 7.63 -3.51
CA ALA A 376 3.30 8.73 -4.31
C ALA A 376 3.50 10.15 -3.71
N HIS A 377 4.25 10.27 -2.61
CA HIS A 377 4.49 11.54 -1.92
C HIS A 377 5.93 11.64 -1.44
N ALA A 378 6.82 11.91 -2.38
CA ALA A 378 8.19 12.32 -2.15
C ALA A 378 8.23 13.72 -1.53
N LEU A 379 9.25 13.97 -0.72
CA LEU A 379 9.49 15.22 -0.01
C LEU A 379 10.68 15.96 -0.64
N ALA A 380 10.55 17.28 -0.81
CA ALA A 380 11.60 18.16 -1.32
C ALA A 380 12.37 18.86 -0.19
N ASP A 381 11.80 18.89 1.03
CA ASP A 381 12.34 19.67 2.12
C ASP A 381 13.70 19.15 2.62
N CYS A 382 14.58 20.09 2.94
CA CYS A 382 15.90 19.82 3.47
C CYS A 382 16.08 20.52 4.82
N TRP A 383 16.80 19.87 5.73
CA TRP A 383 17.00 20.39 7.08
C TRP A 383 18.46 20.29 7.49
N LEU A 384 19.00 21.39 8.01
CA LEU A 384 20.34 21.48 8.55
C LEU A 384 20.27 21.30 10.07
N ILE A 385 20.90 20.24 10.55
CA ILE A 385 21.03 19.88 11.96
C ILE A 385 22.33 20.50 12.47
N LYS A 386 22.24 21.28 13.55
CA LYS A 386 23.36 21.95 14.23
C LYS A 386 23.24 21.78 15.74
N GLU A 387 24.27 22.19 16.48
CA GLU A 387 24.23 22.23 17.95
C GLU A 387 23.06 23.06 18.51
N ASP A 388 22.68 24.14 17.82
CA ASP A 388 21.63 25.08 18.26
C ASP A 388 20.21 24.67 17.86
N GLY A 389 20.05 23.65 17.01
CA GLY A 389 18.74 23.14 16.59
C GLY A 389 18.71 22.55 15.17
N ILE A 390 17.49 22.27 14.71
CA ILE A 390 17.22 21.76 13.35
C ILE A 390 16.50 22.86 12.57
N HIS A 391 17.13 23.33 11.49
CA HIS A 391 16.70 24.47 10.69
C HIS A 391 16.35 24.03 9.27
N GLN A 392 15.19 24.43 8.75
CA GLN A 392 14.85 24.17 7.35
C GLN A 392 15.77 25.00 6.44
N VAL A 393 16.28 24.39 5.37
CA VAL A 393 17.10 25.03 4.34
C VAL A 393 16.45 24.87 2.97
N GLN A 394 17.11 25.33 1.91
CA GLN A 394 16.59 25.27 0.54
C GLN A 394 16.15 23.84 0.17
N ASP A 395 14.93 23.72 -0.33
CA ASP A 395 14.37 22.47 -0.85
C ASP A 395 15.16 21.97 -2.07
N LEU A 396 15.29 20.65 -2.19
CA LEU A 396 15.84 19.99 -3.37
C LEU A 396 14.70 19.61 -4.32
N SER A 397 14.67 20.23 -5.50
CA SER A 397 13.69 19.94 -6.55
C SER A 397 14.32 19.12 -7.68
N PRO A 398 13.62 18.09 -8.22
CA PRO A 398 12.35 17.55 -7.73
C PRO A 398 12.48 16.82 -6.39
N ALA A 399 11.34 16.74 -5.69
CA ALA A 399 11.16 15.94 -4.47
C ALA A 399 11.54 14.47 -4.72
N ARG A 400 12.30 13.87 -3.79
CA ARG A 400 12.87 12.53 -4.03
C ARG A 400 13.07 11.71 -2.76
N TYR A 401 13.01 10.40 -2.91
CA TYR A 401 13.34 9.41 -1.87
C TYR A 401 14.23 8.30 -2.43
N ARG A 402 14.87 7.52 -1.55
CA ARG A 402 15.88 6.51 -1.92
C ARG A 402 17.01 7.08 -2.80
N HIS A 403 17.27 8.37 -2.72
CA HIS A 403 18.50 8.94 -3.26
C HIS A 403 19.67 8.54 -2.36
N SER A 404 20.87 8.61 -2.90
CA SER A 404 22.10 8.36 -2.16
C SER A 404 22.77 9.69 -1.87
N SER A 405 23.46 9.82 -0.74
CA SER A 405 24.23 11.02 -0.43
C SER A 405 25.58 10.71 0.19
N ALA A 406 26.56 11.58 -0.07
CA ALA A 406 27.88 11.49 0.53
C ALA A 406 28.44 12.88 0.82
N ARG A 407 29.26 12.98 1.88
CA ARG A 407 30.05 14.17 2.18
C ARG A 407 31.13 14.34 1.12
N VAL A 408 31.30 15.55 0.61
CA VAL A 408 32.34 15.92 -0.36
C VAL A 408 33.13 17.11 0.19
N VAL A 409 34.46 17.05 0.06
CA VAL A 409 35.37 18.14 0.41
C VAL A 409 36.13 18.56 -0.85
N LEU A 410 35.93 19.80 -1.32
CA LEU A 410 36.55 20.32 -2.53
C LEU A 410 37.73 21.24 -2.20
N PRO A 411 38.95 20.92 -2.67
CA PRO A 411 40.11 21.77 -2.44
C PRO A 411 40.03 23.05 -3.26
N CYS A 412 40.16 24.21 -2.61
CA CYS A 412 40.03 25.53 -3.26
C CYS A 412 41.37 26.21 -3.61
N GLY A 413 42.49 25.51 -3.44
CA GLY A 413 43.83 26.03 -3.73
C GLY A 413 44.45 26.83 -2.57
N ALA A 414 45.74 27.16 -2.68
CA ALA A 414 46.51 27.75 -1.58
C ALA A 414 45.96 29.12 -1.15
N GLY A 415 45.38 29.18 0.05
CA GLY A 415 44.90 30.43 0.69
C GLY A 415 43.38 30.55 0.84
N HIS A 416 42.60 29.62 0.27
CA HIS A 416 41.14 29.56 0.46
C HIS A 416 40.75 28.33 1.27
N ALA A 417 39.70 28.45 2.09
CA ALA A 417 39.14 27.32 2.82
C ALA A 417 38.49 26.33 1.84
N ASP A 418 38.64 25.03 2.11
CA ASP A 418 37.98 23.99 1.32
C ASP A 418 36.46 24.11 1.40
N ILE A 419 35.77 23.75 0.31
CA ILE A 419 34.31 23.75 0.28
C ILE A 419 33.83 22.38 0.75
N GLU A 420 33.15 22.35 1.89
CA GLU A 420 32.47 21.16 2.40
C GLU A 420 31.00 21.16 1.97
N GLY A 421 30.50 20.00 1.57
CA GLY A 421 29.12 19.86 1.13
C GLY A 421 28.61 18.43 1.15
N VAL A 422 27.33 18.29 0.81
CA VAL A 422 26.66 17.00 0.68
C VAL A 422 26.22 16.83 -0.76
N MET A 423 26.78 15.82 -1.43
CA MET A 423 26.37 15.44 -2.77
C MET A 423 25.22 14.45 -2.69
N VAL A 424 24.19 14.66 -3.52
CA VAL A 424 23.01 13.80 -3.65
C VAL A 424 22.93 13.30 -5.07
N PHE A 425 22.74 11.99 -5.23
CA PHE A 425 22.62 11.33 -6.53
C PHE A 425 21.36 10.46 -6.62
N GLY A 426 20.68 10.56 -7.75
CA GLY A 426 19.55 9.72 -8.12
C GLY A 426 18.32 9.88 -7.24
N GLY A 427 17.60 8.77 -7.02
CA GLY A 427 16.34 8.70 -6.27
C GLY A 427 15.11 8.54 -7.16
N LYS A 428 13.96 8.33 -6.53
CA LYS A 428 12.64 8.20 -7.18
C LYS A 428 11.73 9.35 -6.74
N THR A 429 10.95 9.88 -7.66
CA THR A 429 9.99 10.97 -7.40
C THR A 429 8.56 10.44 -7.20
N SER A 430 7.63 11.33 -6.83
CA SER A 430 6.21 10.99 -6.57
C SER A 430 5.48 10.39 -7.77
N ASP A 431 5.90 10.70 -9.00
CA ASP A 431 5.28 10.17 -10.22
C ASP A 431 5.91 8.85 -10.70
N GLY A 432 6.89 8.34 -9.95
CA GLY A 432 7.61 7.12 -10.29
C GLY A 432 8.88 7.33 -11.11
N SER A 433 9.16 8.55 -11.57
CA SER A 433 10.38 8.85 -12.33
C SER A 433 11.63 8.57 -11.50
N VAL A 434 12.57 7.84 -12.10
CA VAL A 434 13.89 7.55 -11.53
C VAL A 434 14.89 8.55 -12.09
N LEU A 435 15.72 9.12 -11.21
CA LEU A 435 16.62 10.23 -11.55
C LEU A 435 18.06 9.76 -11.77
N ASP A 436 18.78 10.43 -12.69
CA ASP A 436 20.23 10.35 -12.89
C ASP A 436 20.96 11.64 -12.46
N GLU A 437 20.24 12.57 -11.83
CA GLU A 437 20.77 13.87 -11.45
C GLU A 437 21.73 13.79 -10.26
N CYS A 438 22.73 14.68 -10.28
CA CYS A 438 23.69 14.89 -9.21
C CYS A 438 23.65 16.35 -8.75
N ASN A 439 23.43 16.59 -7.45
CA ASN A 439 23.33 17.93 -6.86
C ASN A 439 24.27 18.03 -5.65
N LEU A 440 24.94 19.16 -5.48
CA LEU A 440 25.80 19.46 -4.34
C LEU A 440 25.17 20.56 -3.50
N TRP A 441 24.95 20.29 -2.22
CA TRP A 441 24.59 21.31 -1.24
C TRP A 441 25.85 21.85 -0.57
N THR A 442 25.95 23.17 -0.46
CA THR A 442 27.00 23.89 0.28
C THR A 442 26.36 24.96 1.17
N SER A 443 27.18 25.76 1.86
CA SER A 443 26.71 26.95 2.57
C SER A 443 25.97 27.97 1.69
N HIS A 444 26.11 27.90 0.37
CA HIS A 444 25.42 28.74 -0.61
C HIS A 444 24.14 28.11 -1.18
N GLY A 445 23.74 26.93 -0.68
CA GLY A 445 22.57 26.19 -1.16
C GLY A 445 22.91 25.13 -2.20
N TRP A 446 21.89 24.72 -2.96
CA TRP A 446 21.99 23.67 -3.97
C TRP A 446 22.57 24.17 -5.29
N GLN A 447 23.53 23.40 -5.83
CA GLN A 447 24.07 23.56 -7.16
C GLN A 447 24.04 22.23 -7.91
N GLN A 448 23.60 22.24 -9.16
CA GLN A 448 23.62 21.04 -9.99
C GLN A 448 25.06 20.76 -10.46
N VAL A 449 25.53 19.53 -10.25
CA VAL A 449 26.85 19.09 -10.68
C VAL A 449 26.83 18.89 -12.19
N SER A 450 27.72 19.60 -12.88
CA SER A 450 27.81 19.51 -14.34
C SER A 450 28.67 18.32 -14.75
N VAL A 451 28.05 17.34 -15.39
CA VAL A 451 28.73 16.08 -15.74
C VAL A 451 29.61 16.26 -16.98
N VAL A 452 30.88 15.85 -16.86
CA VAL A 452 31.85 15.81 -17.97
C VAL A 452 32.09 14.35 -18.36
N GLY A 453 31.66 13.98 -19.57
CA GLY A 453 31.85 12.63 -20.12
C GLY A 453 30.65 11.72 -19.92
N SER A 454 30.89 10.45 -19.56
CA SER A 454 29.84 9.46 -19.29
C SER A 454 29.12 9.78 -17.98
N ARG A 455 27.89 9.27 -17.87
CA ARG A 455 27.05 9.41 -16.67
C ARG A 455 26.54 8.04 -16.22
N PRO A 456 26.45 7.79 -14.90
CA PRO A 456 25.74 6.62 -14.41
C PRO A 456 24.26 6.72 -14.81
N PRO A 457 23.61 5.61 -15.21
CA PRO A 457 22.18 5.62 -15.51
C PRO A 457 21.33 5.95 -14.28
N ALA A 458 20.11 6.42 -14.55
CA ALA A 458 19.12 6.76 -13.55
C ALA A 458 18.85 5.59 -12.61
N ARG A 459 18.91 5.84 -11.30
CA ARG A 459 18.74 4.80 -10.28
C ARG A 459 18.25 5.31 -8.94
N PHE A 460 17.74 4.39 -8.12
CA PHE A 460 17.40 4.65 -6.73
C PHE A 460 17.86 3.50 -5.82
N GLY A 461 18.12 3.81 -4.55
CA GLY A 461 18.58 2.86 -3.54
C GLY A 461 20.00 2.35 -3.78
N ALA A 462 20.82 3.09 -4.51
CA ALA A 462 22.24 2.77 -4.72
C ALA A 462 23.05 3.02 -3.44
N ALA A 463 24.16 2.29 -3.29
CA ALA A 463 25.12 2.55 -2.23
C ALA A 463 26.15 3.58 -2.73
N MET A 464 26.45 4.60 -1.94
CA MET A 464 27.34 5.68 -2.34
C MET A 464 28.18 6.18 -1.17
N CYS A 465 29.47 6.39 -1.40
CA CYS A 465 30.40 6.87 -0.39
C CYS A 465 31.60 7.57 -1.04
N THR A 466 32.13 8.60 -0.41
CA THR A 466 33.44 9.18 -0.73
C THR A 466 34.56 8.46 0.03
N THR A 467 35.78 8.50 -0.50
CA THR A 467 36.95 8.20 0.37
C THR A 467 37.09 9.30 1.42
N VAL A 468 37.53 8.95 2.63
CA VAL A 468 37.52 9.84 3.80
C VAL A 468 38.19 11.18 3.48
N GLY A 469 37.45 12.28 3.64
CA GLY A 469 37.97 13.64 3.46
C GLY A 469 38.33 14.01 2.02
N SER A 470 37.69 13.37 1.02
CA SER A 470 38.03 13.56 -0.39
C SER A 470 36.89 14.16 -1.22
N ASN A 471 37.21 14.43 -2.49
CA ASN A 471 36.30 14.85 -3.53
C ASN A 471 35.89 13.71 -4.50
N TRP A 472 36.20 12.46 -4.18
CA TRP A 472 35.93 11.32 -5.06
C TRP A 472 35.45 10.08 -4.30
N GLY A 473 34.78 9.17 -5.00
CA GLY A 473 34.13 8.03 -4.36
C GLY A 473 33.51 7.05 -5.33
N LEU A 474 32.67 6.16 -4.78
CA LEU A 474 32.00 5.10 -5.53
C LEU A 474 30.47 5.22 -5.42
N ILE A 475 29.78 4.82 -6.48
CA ILE A 475 28.35 4.53 -6.56
C ILE A 475 28.23 3.08 -7.04
N ILE A 476 27.48 2.26 -6.30
CA ILE A 476 27.37 0.82 -6.54
C ILE A 476 25.90 0.41 -6.50
N GLY A 477 25.46 -0.35 -7.50
CA GLY A 477 24.14 -0.95 -7.49
C GLY A 477 23.00 0.06 -7.62
N GLY A 478 21.88 -0.25 -6.95
CA GLY A 478 20.60 0.45 -7.08
C GLY A 478 19.68 -0.22 -8.11
N LEU A 479 18.42 0.20 -8.10
CA LEU A 479 17.42 -0.20 -9.09
C LEU A 479 17.30 0.84 -10.18
N ASN A 480 17.15 0.39 -11.42
CA ASN A 480 16.79 1.23 -12.55
C ASN A 480 15.27 1.52 -12.59
N ALA A 481 14.80 2.15 -13.67
CA ALA A 481 13.39 2.47 -13.87
C ALA A 481 12.47 1.27 -14.13
N ASP A 482 12.99 0.06 -14.41
CA ASP A 482 12.16 -1.14 -14.60
C ASP A 482 12.16 -2.08 -13.39
N GLY A 483 12.80 -1.67 -12.29
CA GLY A 483 12.82 -2.45 -11.06
C GLY A 483 13.81 -3.61 -11.06
N THR A 484 14.84 -3.59 -11.90
CA THR A 484 15.96 -4.55 -11.86
C THR A 484 17.23 -3.91 -11.29
N VAL A 485 18.04 -4.72 -10.63
CA VAL A 485 19.30 -4.28 -9.99
C VAL A 485 20.36 -4.02 -11.05
N LEU A 486 20.99 -2.85 -10.98
CA LEU A 486 22.10 -2.48 -11.86
C LEU A 486 23.39 -3.13 -11.35
N ASP A 487 23.94 -4.07 -12.09
CA ASP A 487 25.20 -4.76 -11.75
C ASP A 487 26.44 -3.98 -12.17
N ASP A 488 26.58 -2.75 -11.68
CA ASP A 488 27.66 -1.83 -12.06
C ASP A 488 28.31 -1.10 -10.87
N ILE A 489 29.53 -0.61 -11.11
CA ILE A 489 30.31 0.22 -10.18
C ILE A 489 30.77 1.47 -10.93
N TRP A 490 30.45 2.63 -10.36
CA TRP A 490 30.84 3.93 -10.90
C TRP A 490 31.74 4.65 -9.92
N GLU A 491 32.90 5.09 -10.40
CA GLU A 491 33.75 6.05 -9.68
C GLU A 491 33.34 7.47 -10.06
N PHE A 492 33.19 8.36 -9.09
CA PHE A 492 32.93 9.78 -9.31
C PHE A 492 34.06 10.64 -8.75
N HIS A 493 34.33 11.77 -9.39
CA HIS A 493 35.27 12.78 -8.94
C HIS A 493 34.67 14.18 -9.17
N ILE A 494 34.64 15.01 -8.12
CA ILE A 494 34.05 16.35 -8.14
C ILE A 494 35.14 17.41 -8.05
N SER A 495 35.02 18.47 -8.83
CA SER A 495 35.96 19.60 -8.83
C SER A 495 35.25 20.92 -9.04
N ALA A 496 35.80 22.00 -8.47
CA ALA A 496 35.38 23.36 -8.79
C ALA A 496 36.16 23.86 -10.02
N ALA A 497 35.44 24.33 -11.05
CA ALA A 497 36.06 24.90 -12.24
C ALA A 497 36.73 26.25 -11.89
N GLN A 498 38.05 26.35 -12.13
CA GLN A 498 38.90 27.46 -11.71
C GLN A 498 38.51 28.85 -12.26
N GLN A 499 37.58 28.94 -13.23
CA GLN A 499 37.21 30.19 -13.89
C GLN A 499 35.73 30.60 -13.75
N THR A 500 34.84 29.69 -13.31
CA THR A 500 33.38 29.93 -13.41
C THR A 500 32.61 29.61 -12.13
N GLU A 501 33.28 29.29 -11.02
CA GLU A 501 32.66 28.81 -9.76
C GLU A 501 31.67 27.64 -9.96
N ARG A 502 31.77 26.95 -11.10
CA ARG A 502 30.87 25.87 -11.50
C ARG A 502 31.42 24.55 -10.99
N ILE A 503 30.56 23.73 -10.40
CA ILE A 503 30.92 22.40 -9.93
C ILE A 503 30.82 21.41 -11.09
N GLU A 504 31.92 20.72 -11.36
CA GLU A 504 32.03 19.70 -12.40
C GLU A 504 32.21 18.31 -11.77
N GLY A 505 31.58 17.31 -12.37
CA GLY A 505 31.67 15.92 -11.96
C GLY A 505 32.12 15.03 -13.11
N ARG A 506 33.15 14.21 -12.88
CA ARG A 506 33.59 13.18 -13.81
C ARG A 506 33.22 11.81 -13.27
N PHE A 507 32.56 10.99 -14.08
CA PHE A 507 32.17 9.64 -13.73
C PHE A 507 32.87 8.63 -14.64
N THR A 508 33.34 7.53 -14.06
CA THR A 508 34.00 6.44 -14.80
C THR A 508 33.43 5.10 -14.36
N GLU A 509 32.93 4.31 -15.31
CA GLU A 509 32.47 2.95 -15.04
C GLU A 509 33.67 2.03 -14.78
N ARG A 510 33.65 1.32 -13.65
CA ARG A 510 34.74 0.45 -13.18
C ARG A 510 34.41 -1.04 -13.26
N THR A 511 33.17 -1.39 -13.63
CA THR A 511 32.66 -2.77 -13.71
C THR A 511 33.55 -3.68 -14.56
N ASN A 512 33.95 -3.21 -15.75
CA ASN A 512 34.75 -3.99 -16.71
C ASN A 512 36.18 -4.29 -16.24
N GLY A 513 36.66 -3.61 -15.20
CA GLY A 513 37.98 -3.84 -14.61
C GLY A 513 38.01 -4.91 -13.52
N LEU A 514 36.85 -5.50 -13.17
CA LEU A 514 36.76 -6.54 -12.16
C LEU A 514 37.24 -7.89 -12.71
N SER A 515 37.91 -8.68 -11.88
CA SER A 515 38.28 -10.05 -12.26
C SER A 515 37.02 -10.93 -12.36
N SER A 516 37.09 -12.00 -13.17
CA SER A 516 36.00 -12.96 -13.30
C SER A 516 35.61 -13.64 -11.98
N GLN A 517 36.54 -13.73 -11.02
CA GLN A 517 36.29 -14.25 -9.68
C GLN A 517 35.45 -13.29 -8.81
N ILE A 518 35.61 -11.97 -9.02
CA ILE A 518 34.87 -10.93 -8.28
C ILE A 518 33.48 -10.67 -8.90
N ALA A 519 33.31 -10.95 -10.20
CA ALA A 519 32.05 -10.73 -10.92
C ALA A 519 30.85 -11.50 -10.31
N ASN A 520 31.10 -12.62 -9.62
CA ASN A 520 30.05 -13.42 -8.99
C ASN A 520 29.67 -12.96 -7.57
N LEU A 521 30.41 -12.01 -6.99
CA LEU A 521 30.07 -11.47 -5.67
C LEU A 521 28.78 -10.64 -5.75
N PRO A 522 27.93 -10.65 -4.70
CA PRO A 522 26.70 -9.87 -4.68
C PRO A 522 26.98 -8.43 -4.27
N TYR A 523 27.86 -7.71 -4.99
CA TYR A 523 28.22 -6.33 -4.69
C TYR A 523 27.16 -5.33 -5.17
N ALA A 524 26.43 -5.65 -6.25
CA ALA A 524 25.34 -4.83 -6.73
C ALA A 524 24.06 -5.11 -5.94
N ARG A 525 23.59 -4.08 -5.23
CA ARG A 525 22.47 -4.19 -4.29
C ARG A 525 21.57 -2.97 -4.35
N VAL A 526 20.32 -3.17 -3.95
CA VAL A 526 19.41 -2.07 -3.58
C VAL A 526 19.26 -2.01 -2.06
N GLY A 527 19.28 -0.79 -1.52
CA GLY A 527 19.11 -0.54 -0.09
C GLY A 527 20.33 -0.89 0.77
N ALA A 528 21.46 -1.20 0.14
CA ALA A 528 22.74 -1.38 0.83
C ALA A 528 23.36 -0.04 1.20
N THR A 529 24.16 -0.01 2.27
CA THR A 529 24.93 1.18 2.66
C THR A 529 26.40 0.95 2.41
N LEU A 530 27.05 1.89 1.73
CA LEU A 530 28.51 1.95 1.58
C LEU A 530 29.04 2.96 2.58
N VAL A 531 29.97 2.55 3.42
CA VAL A 531 30.46 3.35 4.55
C VAL A 531 31.99 3.24 4.64
N PRO A 532 32.72 4.33 4.95
CA PRO A 532 34.17 4.25 5.06
C PRO A 532 34.57 3.43 6.27
N PHE A 533 35.62 2.62 6.12
CA PHE A 533 36.17 1.79 7.20
C PHE A 533 37.65 1.54 6.95
N ALA A 534 38.48 1.82 7.95
CA ALA A 534 39.93 1.70 7.88
C ALA A 534 40.50 2.49 6.70
N ASP A 535 41.13 1.80 5.74
CA ASP A 535 41.72 2.35 4.52
C ASP A 535 40.85 2.09 3.28
N GLY A 536 39.64 1.56 3.47
CA GLY A 536 38.69 1.23 2.40
C GLY A 536 37.26 1.54 2.79
N MET A 537 36.34 0.70 2.34
CA MET A 537 34.90 0.83 2.58
C MET A 537 34.29 -0.54 2.89
N LEU A 538 33.19 -0.55 3.63
CA LEU A 538 32.33 -1.74 3.78
C LEU A 538 31.00 -1.49 3.08
N LEU A 539 30.56 -2.47 2.29
CA LEU A 539 29.20 -2.54 1.75
C LEU A 539 28.36 -3.44 2.64
N ILE A 540 27.31 -2.90 3.23
CA ILE A 540 26.55 -3.55 4.30
C ILE A 540 25.08 -3.66 3.91
N GLY A 541 24.55 -4.88 4.00
CA GLY A 541 23.12 -5.19 3.88
C GLY A 541 22.55 -4.97 2.48
N GLY A 542 21.25 -4.68 2.42
CA GLY A 542 20.47 -4.57 1.18
C GLY A 542 20.08 -5.93 0.59
N VAL A 543 19.55 -5.92 -0.63
CA VAL A 543 19.24 -7.14 -1.40
C VAL A 543 19.94 -7.12 -2.75
N SER A 544 20.47 -8.27 -3.17
CA SER A 544 21.20 -8.44 -4.43
C SER A 544 20.26 -8.84 -5.56
N GLY A 545 20.64 -8.52 -6.80
CA GLY A 545 19.94 -9.00 -8.00
C GLY A 545 20.20 -10.49 -8.32
N LYS A 546 21.19 -11.12 -7.68
CA LYS A 546 21.64 -12.50 -7.99
C LYS A 546 21.08 -13.53 -7.02
N ASN A 547 21.15 -13.28 -5.72
CA ASN A 547 20.77 -14.22 -4.68
C ASN A 547 20.32 -13.51 -3.40
N ILE A 548 19.58 -14.23 -2.56
CA ILE A 548 19.29 -13.77 -1.21
C ILE A 548 20.56 -13.87 -0.38
N LEU A 549 20.89 -12.78 0.32
CA LEU A 549 22.11 -12.73 1.12
C LEU A 549 21.97 -13.62 2.36
N GLY A 550 22.99 -14.45 2.60
CA GLY A 550 23.26 -15.05 3.89
C GLY A 550 24.32 -14.24 4.65
N SER A 551 24.65 -14.67 5.87
CA SER A 551 25.60 -13.96 6.75
C SER A 551 26.98 -13.70 6.14
N ALA A 552 27.48 -14.62 5.32
CA ALA A 552 28.74 -14.41 4.62
C ALA A 552 28.64 -13.28 3.58
N GLY A 553 27.47 -13.12 2.94
CA GLY A 553 27.23 -12.12 1.91
C GLY A 553 26.77 -10.77 2.45
N ASP A 554 26.37 -10.68 3.72
CA ASP A 554 25.83 -9.45 4.30
C ASP A 554 26.82 -8.27 4.28
N ILE A 555 28.13 -8.55 4.41
CA ILE A 555 29.18 -7.52 4.48
C ILE A 555 30.31 -7.84 3.49
N LEU A 556 30.56 -6.91 2.56
CA LEU A 556 31.70 -6.97 1.65
C LEU A 556 32.72 -5.86 1.96
N SER A 557 34.01 -6.18 1.87
CA SER A 557 35.09 -5.20 1.85
C SER A 557 35.28 -4.68 0.43
N ILE A 558 35.43 -3.37 0.29
CA ILE A 558 35.73 -2.70 -0.97
C ILE A 558 36.93 -1.79 -0.76
N SER A 559 37.96 -1.93 -1.58
CA SER A 559 39.15 -1.09 -1.51
C SER A 559 39.57 -0.57 -2.88
N THR A 560 40.13 0.64 -2.85
CA THR A 560 40.70 1.33 -4.01
C THR A 560 41.87 2.18 -3.54
N SER A 561 43.03 1.99 -4.16
CA SER A 561 44.30 2.58 -3.69
C SER A 561 44.43 4.07 -4.03
N SER A 562 43.85 4.50 -5.15
CA SER A 562 43.88 5.87 -5.64
C SER A 562 42.83 6.06 -6.75
N PRO A 563 42.42 7.30 -7.08
CA PRO A 563 41.51 7.55 -8.19
C PRO A 563 41.98 6.85 -9.47
N GLY A 564 41.10 6.04 -10.07
CA GLY A 564 41.42 5.28 -11.28
C GLY A 564 42.09 3.93 -11.09
N SER A 565 42.38 3.52 -9.86
CA SER A 565 42.87 2.18 -9.55
C SER A 565 41.80 1.11 -9.74
N ALA A 566 42.22 -0.15 -9.87
CA ALA A 566 41.29 -1.28 -9.92
C ALA A 566 40.56 -1.41 -8.57
N VAL A 567 39.23 -1.58 -8.64
CA VAL A 567 38.40 -1.82 -7.46
C VAL A 567 38.59 -3.27 -7.02
N GLN A 568 38.93 -3.49 -5.76
CA GLN A 568 39.00 -4.81 -5.15
C GLN A 568 37.78 -5.03 -4.26
N ILE A 569 37.19 -6.23 -4.33
CA ILE A 569 36.01 -6.61 -3.56
C ILE A 569 36.25 -7.98 -2.96
N GLY A 570 35.95 -8.13 -1.67
CA GLY A 570 36.05 -9.39 -0.96
C GLY A 570 34.97 -9.52 0.11
N TYR A 571 34.83 -10.71 0.68
CA TYR A 571 34.01 -10.90 1.87
C TYR A 571 34.73 -10.32 3.09
N ALA A 572 34.00 -9.64 3.97
CA ALA A 572 34.53 -9.32 5.29
C ALA A 572 34.45 -10.58 6.18
N ASN A 573 35.52 -10.88 6.91
CA ASN A 573 35.50 -11.95 7.90
C ASN A 573 34.76 -11.44 9.15
N ALA A 574 33.44 -11.57 9.12
CA ALA A 574 32.53 -11.14 10.16
C ALA A 574 31.87 -12.36 10.83
N LEU A 575 32.11 -12.55 12.13
CA LEU A 575 31.37 -13.53 12.93
C LEU A 575 30.31 -12.82 13.76
N TYR A 576 29.04 -13.00 13.41
CA TYR A 576 27.89 -12.59 14.22
C TYR A 576 26.76 -13.62 14.09
N PRO A 577 25.80 -13.66 15.03
CA PRO A 577 24.67 -14.59 14.96
C PRO A 577 23.79 -14.24 13.75
N ALA A 578 24.00 -14.97 12.65
CA ALA A 578 23.32 -14.82 11.36
C ALA A 578 21.79 -14.93 11.47
N ASP A 579 21.32 -15.70 12.44
CA ASP A 579 19.91 -15.99 12.72
C ASP A 579 19.17 -14.86 13.44
N SER A 580 19.90 -13.80 13.81
CA SER A 580 19.43 -12.75 14.72
C SER A 580 19.29 -11.37 14.07
N TYR A 581 19.79 -11.17 12.85
CA TYR A 581 19.79 -9.87 12.18
C TYR A 581 19.47 -9.99 10.69
N LEU A 582 18.59 -9.12 10.21
CA LEU A 582 18.27 -8.94 8.80
C LEU A 582 18.72 -7.54 8.38
N LEU A 583 19.79 -7.43 7.60
CA LEU A 583 20.40 -6.14 7.24
C LEU A 583 19.64 -5.39 6.12
N VAL A 584 18.32 -5.28 6.27
CA VAL A 584 17.41 -4.56 5.37
C VAL A 584 16.87 -3.32 6.07
N GLY A 585 16.98 -2.16 5.41
CA GLY A 585 16.51 -0.88 5.95
C GLY A 585 17.19 -0.47 7.26
N CYS A 586 18.44 -0.90 7.48
CA CYS A 586 19.22 -0.51 8.66
C CYS A 586 19.74 0.93 8.52
N GLY A 587 19.89 1.62 9.64
CA GLY A 587 20.73 2.82 9.70
C GLY A 587 22.18 2.41 9.95
N VAL A 588 23.10 2.87 9.09
CA VAL A 588 24.54 2.54 9.17
C VAL A 588 25.34 3.82 9.11
N THR A 589 26.25 4.04 10.05
CA THR A 589 27.16 5.20 10.04
C THR A 589 28.55 4.83 10.54
N ALA A 590 29.58 5.43 9.94
CA ALA A 590 30.91 5.45 10.55
C ALA A 590 30.87 6.40 11.75
N VAL A 591 31.46 5.97 12.87
CA VAL A 591 31.64 6.79 14.07
C VAL A 591 33.08 7.28 14.17
N GLY A 592 34.02 6.46 13.69
CA GLY A 592 35.43 6.80 13.58
C GLY A 592 36.07 6.02 12.44
N ARG A 593 37.39 6.17 12.27
CA ARG A 593 38.13 5.51 11.17
C ARG A 593 37.95 3.99 11.17
N ASP A 594 38.00 3.36 12.33
CA ASP A 594 37.97 1.90 12.47
C ASP A 594 36.69 1.40 13.14
N GLU A 595 35.60 2.16 13.03
CA GLU A 595 34.35 1.86 13.76
C GLU A 595 33.07 2.27 13.02
N ILE A 596 32.14 1.32 12.91
CA ILE A 596 30.80 1.50 12.34
C ILE A 596 29.74 1.06 13.34
N LEU A 597 28.63 1.81 13.38
CA LEU A 597 27.42 1.45 14.11
C LEU A 597 26.28 1.11 13.14
N ILE A 598 25.58 0.02 13.42
CA ILE A 598 24.37 -0.42 12.71
C ILE A 598 23.21 -0.43 13.69
N ALA A 599 22.12 0.24 13.34
CA ALA A 599 20.92 0.35 14.17
C ALA A 599 19.64 0.08 13.37
N GLY A 600 18.69 -0.60 14.03
CA GLY A 600 17.39 -0.95 13.46
C GLY A 600 17.47 -1.86 12.23
N GLY A 601 16.45 -1.78 11.38
CA GLY A 601 16.25 -2.67 10.26
C GLY A 601 15.33 -3.85 10.57
N GLY A 602 15.00 -4.60 9.51
CA GLY A 602 14.06 -5.71 9.55
C GLY A 602 13.07 -5.69 8.39
N ALA A 603 12.10 -6.59 8.42
CA ALA A 603 11.13 -6.81 7.34
C ALA A 603 9.72 -7.11 7.90
N VAL A 604 8.67 -6.86 7.11
CA VAL A 604 7.31 -7.33 7.43
C VAL A 604 7.20 -8.81 7.11
N CYS A 605 8.11 -9.32 6.28
CA CYS A 605 8.09 -10.70 5.79
C CYS A 605 6.72 -11.00 5.15
N PHE A 606 6.31 -10.11 4.24
CA PHE A 606 5.00 -10.17 3.58
C PHE A 606 3.83 -10.18 4.58
N SER A 607 2.90 -11.12 4.49
CA SER A 607 1.79 -11.28 5.44
C SER A 607 2.10 -12.28 6.57
N MET A 608 3.36 -12.74 6.69
CA MET A 608 3.73 -13.84 7.58
C MET A 608 4.03 -13.36 9.01
N GLY A 609 4.41 -12.10 9.17
CA GLY A 609 4.65 -11.43 10.45
C GLY A 609 5.95 -10.63 10.44
N SER A 610 6.04 -9.54 11.20
CA SER A 610 7.23 -8.69 11.15
C SER A 610 8.43 -9.26 11.92
N PHE A 611 9.62 -9.14 11.33
CA PHE A 611 10.91 -9.35 11.97
C PHE A 611 11.59 -8.00 12.20
N TRP A 612 12.10 -7.79 13.42
CA TRP A 612 12.81 -6.58 13.83
C TRP A 612 14.21 -6.93 14.30
N ASN A 613 15.20 -6.13 13.89
CA ASN A 613 16.53 -6.22 14.47
C ASN A 613 16.52 -5.65 15.89
N GLU A 614 16.94 -6.46 16.86
CA GLU A 614 16.91 -6.12 18.28
C GLU A 614 18.29 -5.66 18.78
N GLY A 615 18.40 -4.38 19.11
CA GLY A 615 19.64 -3.75 19.60
C GLY A 615 20.40 -3.01 18.50
N CYS A 616 21.71 -2.83 18.71
CA CYS A 616 22.62 -2.29 17.70
C CYS A 616 23.87 -3.15 17.58
N LEU A 617 24.48 -3.15 16.39
CA LEU A 617 25.75 -3.81 16.11
C LEU A 617 26.86 -2.77 15.97
N THR A 618 28.01 -3.06 16.53
CA THR A 618 29.23 -2.28 16.38
C THR A 618 30.27 -3.12 15.64
N ILE A 619 30.80 -2.60 14.54
CA ILE A 619 31.86 -3.24 13.75
C ILE A 619 33.17 -2.51 14.02
N THR A 620 34.22 -3.23 14.42
CA THR A 620 35.57 -2.68 14.64
C THR A 620 36.68 -3.54 14.06
N LYS A 621 37.91 -3.02 13.97
CA LYS A 621 39.10 -3.87 13.78
C LYS A 621 39.32 -4.79 14.98
N PRO A 622 39.84 -6.03 14.78
CA PRO A 622 40.10 -6.99 15.86
C PRO A 622 41.09 -6.49 16.94
N GLU A 623 42.05 -5.65 16.56
CA GLU A 623 43.15 -5.18 17.43
C GLU A 623 42.82 -3.87 18.19
N SER A 624 41.65 -3.25 17.95
CA SER A 624 41.25 -1.99 18.61
C SER A 624 40.58 -2.26 19.97
N VAL A 625 41.11 -1.63 21.02
CA VAL A 625 40.89 -1.93 22.46
C VAL A 625 39.58 -1.35 23.02
N THR A 626 39.03 -2.02 24.05
CA THR A 626 37.91 -1.62 24.96
C THR A 626 36.84 -0.71 24.36
N LEU A 627 35.82 -1.34 23.76
CA LEU A 627 34.59 -0.66 23.39
C LEU A 627 33.82 -0.19 24.62
N GLN A 628 33.63 1.12 24.75
CA GLN A 628 32.65 1.67 25.67
C GLN A 628 31.24 1.32 25.18
N HIS A 629 30.36 0.92 26.09
CA HIS A 629 29.01 0.49 25.76
C HIS A 629 28.18 1.68 25.28
N TRP A 630 27.54 1.54 24.11
CA TRP A 630 26.53 2.49 23.64
C TRP A 630 25.28 2.41 24.51
N SER A 631 24.74 3.52 24.96
CA SER A 631 23.47 3.56 25.68
C SER A 631 22.53 4.58 25.05
N VAL A 632 21.23 4.31 25.06
CA VAL A 632 20.25 5.31 24.62
C VAL A 632 20.19 6.41 25.67
N SER A 633 20.42 7.64 25.23
CA SER A 633 20.21 8.82 26.05
C SER A 633 18.71 8.98 26.28
N VAL A 634 18.27 8.88 27.53
CA VAL A 634 16.87 9.12 27.88
C VAL A 634 16.59 10.60 27.70
N MET A 635 15.89 10.95 26.62
CA MET A 635 15.22 12.24 26.54
C MET A 635 14.08 12.23 27.56
N ASP A 636 14.21 13.00 28.64
CA ASP A 636 13.07 13.35 29.49
C ASP A 636 12.05 14.08 28.61
N SER A 637 11.04 13.36 28.12
CA SER A 637 9.80 13.98 27.69
C SER A 637 9.19 14.63 28.94
N VAL A 638 9.36 15.94 29.12
CA VAL A 638 8.51 16.85 29.91
C VAL A 638 9.15 18.25 29.89
N VAL A 639 8.67 19.12 28.99
CA VAL A 639 8.41 20.50 29.40
C VAL A 639 6.98 20.50 29.92
N LYS A 640 6.86 20.22 31.23
CA LYS A 640 5.77 20.78 32.03
C LYS A 640 6.05 22.27 32.04
N SER A 641 5.16 23.05 31.44
CA SER A 641 5.04 24.47 31.76
C SER A 641 5.10 24.66 33.28
N PRO A 642 5.94 25.55 33.81
CA PRO A 642 6.26 25.60 35.22
C PRO A 642 5.01 25.92 36.05
N ARG A 643 4.63 24.99 36.93
CA ARG A 643 3.76 25.27 38.08
C ARG A 643 4.54 26.18 39.03
N GLN A 644 4.38 27.49 38.90
CA GLN A 644 4.69 28.39 40.00
C GLN A 644 3.61 28.21 41.09
N ASN A 645 4.03 27.64 42.21
CA ASN A 645 3.33 27.70 43.48
C ASN A 645 3.24 29.17 43.92
N LEU A 646 2.08 29.81 43.72
CA LEU A 646 1.71 31.01 44.47
C LEU A 646 0.40 30.70 45.19
N LYS A 647 0.51 30.47 46.50
CA LYS A 647 -0.61 30.50 47.44
C LYS A 647 -1.17 31.93 47.55
N PRO A 648 -2.46 32.07 47.92
CA PRO A 648 -3.28 33.22 47.60
C PRO A 648 -3.29 34.27 48.71
N THR A 649 -3.22 35.55 48.34
CA THR A 649 -3.62 36.67 49.22
C THR A 649 -4.09 37.88 48.39
N PRO A 650 -4.94 38.74 48.97
CA PRO A 650 -6.17 39.18 48.30
C PRO A 650 -6.06 40.62 47.80
N SER A 651 -6.64 40.92 46.64
CA SER A 651 -7.03 42.30 46.32
C SER A 651 -8.56 42.43 46.35
N LYS A 652 -8.99 43.13 47.38
CA LYS A 652 -10.33 43.66 47.57
C LYS A 652 -10.58 44.79 46.54
N ASN A 653 -11.79 44.75 45.98
CA ASN A 653 -12.70 45.88 45.70
C ASN A 653 -12.20 47.05 44.82
N LYS A 654 -13.04 47.75 44.05
CA LYS A 654 -14.42 47.65 43.56
C LYS A 654 -14.53 48.83 42.59
N GLY A 655 -15.25 48.64 41.50
CA GLY A 655 -15.81 49.72 40.68
C GLY A 655 -16.72 49.12 39.60
N LYS A 656 -17.85 48.52 39.98
CA LYS A 656 -19.19 49.10 39.80
C LYS A 656 -19.41 49.70 38.40
N GLU A 657 -19.82 48.85 37.47
CA GLU A 657 -20.90 49.19 36.54
C GLU A 657 -21.99 48.13 36.58
N LYS A 658 -23.21 48.60 36.37
CA LYS A 658 -24.46 48.03 36.84
C LYS A 658 -24.94 46.83 36.02
N SER A 659 -25.57 45.92 36.75
CA SER A 659 -26.42 44.83 36.31
C SER A 659 -27.25 45.09 35.04
N LYS A 660 -27.06 44.25 34.03
CA LYS A 660 -28.18 43.70 33.24
C LYS A 660 -28.08 42.18 33.31
N GLU A 661 -29.06 41.56 33.97
CA GLU A 661 -29.34 40.14 33.80
C GLU A 661 -29.40 39.80 32.30
N LYS A 662 -28.57 38.88 31.84
CA LYS A 662 -28.80 38.18 30.56
C LYS A 662 -29.06 36.71 30.87
N LYS A 663 -30.34 36.34 30.75
CA LYS A 663 -30.86 34.97 30.71
C LYS A 663 -29.92 34.07 29.87
N ARG A 664 -29.61 32.88 30.40
CA ARG A 664 -28.98 31.77 29.67
C ARG A 664 -29.76 31.51 28.37
N ALA A 665 -29.11 31.68 27.22
CA ALA A 665 -29.71 31.44 25.91
C ALA A 665 -29.45 30.00 25.48
N GLY A 666 -30.50 29.28 25.09
CA GLY A 666 -30.40 27.97 24.42
C GLY A 666 -29.72 28.07 23.05
N SER A 667 -29.41 26.91 22.46
CA SER A 667 -28.83 26.78 21.11
C SER A 667 -29.57 27.70 20.13
N LYS A 668 -28.86 28.69 19.57
CA LYS A 668 -29.42 29.60 18.57
C LYS A 668 -29.41 28.89 17.22
N VAL A 669 -30.60 28.59 16.70
CA VAL A 669 -30.79 28.09 15.34
C VAL A 669 -30.36 29.16 14.34
N ALA A 670 -29.42 28.83 13.44
CA ALA A 670 -28.95 29.73 12.39
C ALA A 670 -29.82 29.61 11.14
N THR A 671 -30.12 30.71 10.46
CA THR A 671 -30.80 30.67 9.16
C THR A 671 -29.77 30.52 8.05
N VAL A 672 -30.01 29.62 7.09
CA VAL A 672 -29.17 29.47 5.90
C VAL A 672 -29.28 30.73 5.04
N SER A 673 -28.14 31.25 4.58
CA SER A 673 -28.09 32.47 3.76
C SER A 673 -28.66 32.25 2.36
N THR A 674 -29.19 33.32 1.79
CA THR A 674 -29.76 33.35 0.44
C THR A 674 -28.88 34.21 -0.47
N VAL A 675 -28.62 33.73 -1.68
CA VAL A 675 -27.80 34.39 -2.71
C VAL A 675 -28.47 34.29 -4.08
N GLN A 676 -28.00 35.12 -5.00
CA GLN A 676 -28.25 34.99 -6.44
C GLN A 676 -26.89 34.79 -7.12
N ILE A 677 -26.87 33.99 -8.18
CA ILE A 677 -25.68 33.72 -8.98
C ILE A 677 -26.06 33.79 -10.45
N ASP A 678 -25.13 34.21 -11.29
CA ASP A 678 -25.35 34.33 -12.73
C ASP A 678 -24.45 33.37 -13.54
N SER A 679 -23.33 32.93 -12.96
CA SER A 679 -22.30 32.14 -13.64
C SER A 679 -21.79 30.94 -12.82
N ALA A 680 -21.07 30.04 -13.48
CA ALA A 680 -20.39 28.94 -12.79
C ALA A 680 -19.29 29.43 -11.84
N ASP A 681 -18.63 30.54 -12.17
CA ASP A 681 -17.58 31.15 -11.36
C ASP A 681 -18.11 31.71 -10.03
N ASP A 682 -19.41 32.03 -9.96
CA ASP A 682 -20.08 32.40 -8.71
C ASP A 682 -20.41 31.18 -7.84
N PHE A 683 -20.66 30.02 -8.46
CA PHE A 683 -21.02 28.80 -7.76
C PHE A 683 -19.81 28.06 -7.16
N VAL A 684 -18.67 28.07 -7.85
CA VAL A 684 -17.43 27.41 -7.37
C VAL A 684 -17.02 27.86 -5.95
N PRO A 685 -16.97 29.16 -5.62
CA PRO A 685 -16.67 29.61 -4.26
C PRO A 685 -17.69 29.14 -3.21
N LEU A 686 -18.97 28.99 -3.58
CA LEU A 686 -20.00 28.48 -2.67
C LEU A 686 -19.77 27.00 -2.36
N VAL A 687 -19.37 26.21 -3.35
CA VAL A 687 -18.97 24.81 -3.16
C VAL A 687 -17.72 24.72 -2.29
N SER A 688 -16.69 25.53 -2.56
CA SER A 688 -15.45 25.56 -1.77
C SER A 688 -15.70 25.98 -0.31
N ALA A 689 -16.64 26.91 -0.06
CA ALA A 689 -16.99 27.35 1.29
C ALA A 689 -17.59 26.23 2.17
N SER A 690 -18.05 25.13 1.56
CA SER A 690 -18.55 23.93 2.25
C SER A 690 -19.66 24.21 3.28
N LYS A 691 -20.53 25.19 2.96
CA LYS A 691 -21.69 25.58 3.78
C LYS A 691 -22.97 25.58 2.95
N PRO A 692 -24.13 25.22 3.53
CA PRO A 692 -25.40 25.30 2.83
C PRO A 692 -25.72 26.74 2.43
N VAL A 693 -26.33 26.91 1.26
CA VAL A 693 -26.79 28.20 0.76
C VAL A 693 -28.02 28.01 -0.12
N ILE A 694 -28.99 28.91 0.02
CA ILE A 694 -30.18 28.97 -0.85
C ILE A 694 -29.85 29.90 -2.02
N ILE A 695 -30.06 29.41 -3.24
CA ILE A 695 -29.80 30.13 -4.48
C ILE A 695 -31.16 30.42 -5.13
N GLN A 696 -31.42 31.70 -5.42
CA GLN A 696 -32.70 32.16 -5.96
C GLN A 696 -32.54 32.74 -7.37
N GLY A 697 -33.66 32.80 -8.09
CA GLY A 697 -33.72 33.44 -9.41
C GLY A 697 -33.18 32.59 -10.55
N LEU A 698 -32.93 31.30 -10.31
CA LEU A 698 -32.50 30.38 -11.35
C LEU A 698 -33.68 29.85 -12.16
N ASP A 699 -33.48 29.67 -13.47
CA ASP A 699 -34.46 29.06 -14.36
C ASP A 699 -34.32 27.53 -14.33
N LEU A 700 -35.24 26.87 -13.63
CA LEU A 700 -35.32 25.40 -13.54
C LEU A 700 -36.13 24.77 -14.69
N GLY A 701 -36.56 25.57 -15.66
CA GLY A 701 -37.42 25.16 -16.77
C GLY A 701 -38.91 25.14 -16.42
N PRO A 702 -39.75 24.68 -17.37
CA PRO A 702 -41.21 24.67 -17.25
C PRO A 702 -41.77 23.93 -16.03
N CYS A 703 -40.99 23.02 -15.42
CA CYS A 703 -41.40 22.20 -14.29
C CYS A 703 -41.96 23.01 -13.11
N THR A 704 -41.44 24.22 -12.87
CA THR A 704 -41.87 25.11 -11.78
C THR A 704 -43.33 25.56 -11.92
N GLU A 705 -43.84 25.61 -13.14
CA GLU A 705 -45.24 25.95 -13.45
C GLU A 705 -46.08 24.70 -13.67
N CYS A 706 -45.59 23.75 -14.48
CA CYS A 706 -46.41 22.66 -15.00
C CYS A 706 -46.53 21.45 -14.07
N TRP A 707 -45.57 21.17 -13.16
CA TRP A 707 -45.56 19.98 -12.29
C TRP A 707 -46.59 20.04 -11.15
N THR A 708 -47.86 20.23 -11.49
CA THR A 708 -49.01 19.94 -10.63
C THR A 708 -49.10 18.45 -10.35
N LEU A 709 -49.78 18.07 -9.25
CA LEU A 709 -50.03 16.65 -8.96
C LEU A 709 -50.78 15.96 -10.11
N ASP A 710 -51.77 16.64 -10.70
CA ASP A 710 -52.53 16.13 -11.85
C ASP A 710 -51.67 15.98 -13.11
N TYR A 711 -50.82 16.96 -13.39
CA TYR A 711 -49.87 16.90 -14.52
C TYR A 711 -48.89 15.74 -14.36
N LEU A 712 -48.30 15.58 -13.17
CA LEU A 712 -47.39 14.47 -12.90
C LEU A 712 -48.11 13.13 -13.04
N LYS A 713 -49.36 13.03 -12.56
CA LYS A 713 -50.18 11.81 -12.69
C LYS A 713 -50.47 11.46 -14.15
N ASP A 714 -50.81 12.45 -14.97
CA ASP A 714 -51.05 12.29 -16.41
C ASP A 714 -49.76 11.89 -17.15
N LYS A 715 -48.67 12.65 -16.98
CA LYS A 715 -47.43 12.48 -17.74
C LYS A 715 -46.61 11.25 -17.34
N ILE A 716 -46.55 10.93 -16.05
CA ILE A 716 -45.84 9.72 -15.58
C ILE A 716 -46.69 8.47 -15.86
N GLY A 717 -48.01 8.62 -15.92
CA GLY A 717 -48.98 7.56 -16.12
C GLY A 717 -49.50 7.03 -14.78
N ALA A 718 -50.82 7.08 -14.60
CA ALA A 718 -51.49 6.68 -13.36
C ALA A 718 -51.20 5.21 -12.99
N ASP A 719 -51.11 4.31 -13.97
CA ASP A 719 -50.91 2.88 -13.75
C ASP A 719 -49.44 2.50 -13.49
N ARG A 720 -48.50 3.46 -13.59
CA ARG A 720 -47.08 3.16 -13.42
C ARG A 720 -46.81 2.69 -11.98
N GLU A 721 -46.25 1.51 -11.83
CA GLU A 721 -45.86 1.01 -10.51
C GLU A 721 -44.63 1.75 -9.95
N ILE A 722 -44.73 2.16 -8.69
CA ILE A 722 -43.65 2.79 -7.92
C ILE A 722 -43.54 2.17 -6.53
N VAL A 723 -42.40 2.37 -5.87
CA VAL A 723 -42.20 2.01 -4.46
C VAL A 723 -42.10 3.29 -3.64
N ILE A 724 -42.98 3.41 -2.65
CA ILE A 724 -43.04 4.57 -1.75
C ILE A 724 -42.79 4.14 -0.32
N HIS A 725 -42.53 5.13 0.53
CA HIS A 725 -42.54 4.98 1.98
C HIS A 725 -43.89 5.46 2.50
N GLU A 726 -44.57 4.66 3.31
CA GLU A 726 -45.81 5.05 3.98
C GLU A 726 -45.63 5.00 5.49
N SER A 727 -46.13 6.01 6.20
CA SER A 727 -46.13 6.05 7.67
C SER A 727 -47.51 6.41 8.22
N SER A 728 -47.84 5.91 9.40
CA SER A 728 -49.00 6.38 10.17
C SER A 728 -48.69 7.68 10.93
N SER A 729 -47.41 8.00 11.13
CA SER A 729 -46.90 9.17 11.84
C SER A 729 -46.60 10.33 10.89
N ASP A 730 -46.68 11.56 11.39
CA ASP A 730 -46.25 12.79 10.69
C ASP A 730 -44.73 12.86 10.45
N ARG A 731 -43.98 11.90 10.99
CA ARG A 731 -42.54 11.78 10.84
C ARG A 731 -42.12 10.33 10.70
N MET A 732 -41.23 10.07 9.74
CA MET A 732 -40.56 8.78 9.59
C MET A 732 -39.27 8.72 10.42
N THR A 733 -39.00 7.57 11.03
CA THR A 733 -37.81 7.32 11.84
C THR A 733 -37.22 5.95 11.52
N PHE A 734 -35.90 5.88 11.30
CA PHE A 734 -35.22 4.61 11.07
C PHE A 734 -35.00 3.78 12.35
N LYS A 735 -34.92 4.44 13.51
CA LYS A 735 -34.76 3.77 14.81
C LYS A 735 -35.91 2.79 15.09
N ASP A 736 -37.15 3.29 15.01
CA ASP A 736 -38.35 2.50 15.30
C ASP A 736 -38.95 1.87 14.03
N LYS A 737 -38.37 2.15 12.85
CA LYS A 737 -38.86 1.76 11.52
C LYS A 737 -40.38 1.90 11.39
N ASN A 738 -40.90 3.08 11.75
CA ASN A 738 -42.33 3.38 11.78
C ASN A 738 -42.95 3.67 10.38
N PHE A 739 -42.33 3.13 9.32
CA PHE A 739 -42.77 3.27 7.94
C PHE A 739 -42.56 1.96 7.19
N GLN A 740 -43.29 1.77 6.10
CA GLN A 740 -43.23 0.59 5.26
C GLN A 740 -42.97 0.95 3.80
N TYR A 741 -42.33 0.03 3.08
CA TYR A 741 -42.18 0.13 1.63
C TYR A 741 -43.43 -0.45 0.96
N ILE A 742 -44.19 0.40 0.28
CA ILE A 742 -45.42 0.00 -0.40
C ILE A 742 -45.22 0.14 -1.90
N LYS A 743 -45.50 -0.95 -2.62
CA LYS A 743 -45.59 -0.94 -4.08
C LYS A 743 -47.03 -0.61 -4.46
N GLN A 744 -47.23 0.48 -5.21
CA GLN A 744 -48.55 0.89 -5.68
C GLN A 744 -48.46 1.65 -7.00
N SER A 745 -49.61 1.93 -7.62
CA SER A 745 -49.68 2.76 -8.80
C SER A 745 -49.32 4.22 -8.47
N PHE A 746 -48.74 4.94 -9.43
CA PHE A 746 -48.41 6.35 -9.29
C PHE A 746 -49.68 7.19 -9.07
N GLY A 747 -50.79 6.81 -9.70
CA GLY A 747 -52.08 7.45 -9.54
C GLY A 747 -52.62 7.37 -8.10
N ASP A 748 -52.60 6.18 -7.50
CA ASP A 748 -53.06 5.97 -6.12
C ASP A 748 -52.19 6.75 -5.13
N PHE A 749 -50.88 6.79 -5.38
CA PHE A 749 -49.93 7.56 -4.57
C PHE A 749 -50.25 9.07 -4.59
N ILE A 750 -50.45 9.64 -5.78
CA ILE A 750 -50.75 11.06 -5.93
C ILE A 750 -52.11 11.42 -5.31
N ASP A 751 -53.14 10.59 -5.56
CA ASP A 751 -54.47 10.79 -4.97
C ASP A 751 -54.43 10.64 -3.45
N GLY A 752 -53.60 9.74 -2.94
CA GLY A 752 -53.33 9.58 -1.51
C GLY A 752 -52.76 10.86 -0.90
N ILE A 753 -51.73 11.45 -1.51
CA ILE A 753 -51.15 12.72 -1.04
C ILE A 753 -52.21 13.83 -1.00
N ALA A 754 -53.05 13.93 -2.03
CA ALA A 754 -54.13 14.91 -2.06
C ALA A 754 -55.15 14.70 -0.91
N ARG A 755 -55.33 13.46 -0.44
CA ARG A 755 -56.15 13.12 0.74
C ARG A 755 -55.39 13.23 2.07
N GLY A 756 -54.14 13.68 2.07
CA GLY A 756 -53.32 13.83 3.27
C GLY A 756 -52.59 12.55 3.70
N SER A 757 -52.44 11.56 2.82
CA SER A 757 -51.64 10.36 3.11
C SER A 757 -50.18 10.74 3.37
N LYS A 758 -49.64 10.22 4.48
CA LYS A 758 -48.28 10.50 4.95
C LYS A 758 -47.27 9.59 4.24
N THR A 759 -47.11 9.86 2.95
CA THR A 759 -46.33 9.04 2.02
C THR A 759 -45.20 9.81 1.39
N TYR A 760 -44.13 9.11 1.01
CA TYR A 760 -42.94 9.70 0.43
C TYR A 760 -42.32 8.83 -0.67
N LEU A 761 -42.14 9.43 -1.84
CA LEU A 761 -41.40 8.87 -2.96
C LEU A 761 -39.98 9.46 -3.00
N ARG A 762 -39.00 8.56 -3.00
CA ARG A 762 -37.64 8.81 -3.48
C ARG A 762 -37.44 7.92 -4.69
N ALA A 763 -37.27 8.52 -5.87
CA ALA A 763 -37.02 7.76 -7.08
C ALA A 763 -35.79 6.84 -6.96
N VAL A 764 -35.85 5.73 -7.67
CA VAL A 764 -34.80 4.73 -7.85
C VAL A 764 -34.78 4.35 -9.34
N SER A 765 -33.67 3.80 -9.82
CA SER A 765 -33.56 3.39 -11.23
C SER A 765 -34.68 2.41 -11.59
N ALA A 766 -35.46 2.71 -12.62
CA ALA A 766 -36.54 1.86 -13.13
C ALA A 766 -35.99 0.56 -13.74
N ALA A 767 -34.82 0.64 -14.38
CA ALA A 767 -34.18 -0.52 -14.99
C ALA A 767 -33.52 -1.43 -13.94
N GLN A 768 -32.70 -0.87 -13.04
CA GLN A 768 -31.94 -1.65 -12.07
C GLN A 768 -31.77 -0.93 -10.72
N PRO A 769 -32.80 -0.93 -9.84
CA PRO A 769 -32.81 -0.18 -8.58
C PRO A 769 -31.61 -0.45 -7.64
N ASN A 770 -31.04 -1.66 -7.71
CA ASN A 770 -29.93 -2.11 -6.86
C ASN A 770 -28.55 -2.01 -7.54
N LYS A 771 -28.48 -1.51 -8.78
CA LYS A 771 -27.22 -1.47 -9.56
C LYS A 771 -26.91 -0.10 -10.15
N LEU A 772 -27.93 0.69 -10.50
CA LEU A 772 -27.76 1.96 -11.19
C LEU A 772 -28.34 3.10 -10.36
N PRO A 773 -27.62 4.24 -10.22
CA PRO A 773 -28.21 5.46 -9.69
C PRO A 773 -29.40 5.89 -10.54
N THR A 774 -30.40 6.48 -9.89
CA THR A 774 -31.56 7.03 -10.60
C THR A 774 -31.20 8.30 -11.35
N LYS A 775 -31.74 8.44 -12.54
CA LYS A 775 -31.57 9.60 -13.41
C LYS A 775 -32.94 9.99 -13.94
N LEU A 776 -33.35 11.23 -13.72
CA LEU A 776 -34.67 11.74 -14.11
C LEU A 776 -34.95 11.51 -15.59
N GLU A 777 -33.94 11.71 -16.44
CA GLU A 777 -33.97 11.50 -17.89
C GLU A 777 -34.23 10.04 -18.30
N ASP A 778 -33.67 9.08 -17.56
CA ASP A 778 -33.80 7.66 -17.86
C ASP A 778 -35.10 7.10 -17.25
N ASP A 779 -35.40 7.51 -16.02
CA ASP A 779 -36.46 6.92 -15.22
C ASP A 779 -37.81 7.61 -15.46
N PHE A 780 -37.84 8.90 -15.79
CA PHE A 780 -39.07 9.67 -16.01
C PHE A 780 -38.98 10.52 -17.31
N PRO A 781 -38.74 9.88 -18.47
CA PRO A 781 -38.46 10.58 -19.72
C PRO A 781 -39.60 11.51 -20.18
N THR A 782 -40.85 11.22 -19.78
CA THR A 782 -42.03 12.00 -20.15
C THR A 782 -42.12 13.37 -19.47
N ILE A 783 -41.39 13.59 -18.37
CA ILE A 783 -41.32 14.86 -17.65
C ILE A 783 -39.90 15.43 -17.59
N ALA A 784 -38.89 14.67 -18.04
CA ALA A 784 -37.49 15.06 -17.91
C ALA A 784 -37.16 16.37 -18.63
N ALA A 785 -37.77 16.61 -19.80
CA ALA A 785 -37.57 17.84 -20.57
C ALA A 785 -38.13 19.11 -19.89
N ASP A 786 -39.00 18.96 -18.88
CA ASP A 786 -39.56 20.09 -18.14
C ASP A 786 -38.57 20.64 -17.10
N PHE A 787 -37.63 19.81 -16.65
CA PHE A 787 -36.63 20.17 -15.63
C PHE A 787 -35.30 20.46 -16.32
N VAL A 788 -34.78 21.67 -16.08
CA VAL A 788 -33.48 22.11 -16.56
C VAL A 788 -32.61 22.41 -15.36
N LEU A 789 -31.43 21.80 -15.28
CA LEU A 789 -30.41 22.24 -14.34
C LEU A 789 -29.72 23.48 -14.93
N PRO A 790 -29.77 24.66 -14.27
CA PRO A 790 -29.18 25.89 -14.78
C PRO A 790 -27.69 25.73 -15.12
N GLN A 791 -27.24 26.33 -16.22
CA GLN A 791 -25.87 26.17 -16.72
C GLN A 791 -24.79 26.53 -15.69
N CYS A 792 -25.04 27.52 -14.82
CA CYS A 792 -24.15 27.91 -13.73
C CYS A 792 -23.92 26.78 -12.71
N LEU A 793 -24.90 25.89 -12.52
CA LEU A 793 -24.79 24.71 -11.67
C LEU A 793 -24.26 23.51 -12.48
N ASP A 794 -24.83 23.27 -13.68
CA ASP A 794 -24.48 22.12 -14.53
C ASP A 794 -22.98 22.09 -14.86
N SER A 795 -22.37 23.25 -15.10
CA SER A 795 -20.93 23.34 -15.42
C SER A 795 -20.03 22.78 -14.31
N VAL A 796 -20.47 22.82 -13.05
CA VAL A 796 -19.74 22.25 -11.90
C VAL A 796 -20.17 20.80 -11.61
N VAL A 797 -21.46 20.50 -11.81
CA VAL A 797 -22.05 19.19 -11.50
C VAL A 797 -21.67 18.12 -12.52
N LYS A 798 -21.55 18.47 -13.79
CA LYS A 798 -21.45 17.53 -14.92
C LYS A 798 -20.25 16.58 -14.86
N GLU A 799 -19.09 17.07 -14.43
CA GLU A 799 -17.88 16.24 -14.33
C GLU A 799 -18.02 15.13 -13.27
N GLY A 800 -18.77 15.39 -12.20
CA GLY A 800 -18.99 14.48 -11.09
C GLY A 800 -20.38 13.84 -11.05
N TYR A 801 -21.23 14.06 -12.05
CA TYR A 801 -22.67 13.75 -11.98
C TYR A 801 -22.92 12.29 -11.57
N HIS A 802 -23.78 12.10 -10.58
CA HIS A 802 -24.08 10.80 -9.99
C HIS A 802 -25.55 10.41 -10.19
N SER A 803 -26.50 11.21 -9.70
CA SER A 803 -27.93 10.87 -9.73
C SER A 803 -28.83 12.11 -9.66
N SER A 804 -30.05 11.99 -10.18
CA SER A 804 -31.08 13.05 -10.14
C SER A 804 -32.44 12.55 -9.63
N PRO A 805 -32.56 12.09 -8.37
CA PRO A 805 -33.81 11.52 -7.87
C PRO A 805 -34.94 12.55 -7.77
N LEU A 806 -36.08 12.22 -8.39
CA LEU A 806 -37.37 12.85 -8.11
C LEU A 806 -37.81 12.55 -6.67
N ARG A 807 -38.22 13.59 -5.95
CA ARG A 807 -38.72 13.53 -4.57
C ARG A 807 -40.15 14.07 -4.52
N ILE A 808 -41.09 13.25 -4.07
CA ILE A 808 -42.49 13.67 -3.85
C ILE A 808 -42.90 13.27 -2.43
N SER A 809 -43.37 14.22 -1.63
CA SER A 809 -43.81 13.97 -0.26
C SER A 809 -45.23 14.49 -0.02
N GLY A 810 -46.06 13.71 0.70
CA GLY A 810 -47.25 14.22 1.40
C GLY A 810 -46.89 14.89 2.73
N PRO A 811 -47.82 15.04 3.70
CA PRO A 811 -47.58 15.75 4.97
C PRO A 811 -46.79 14.87 5.96
N VAL A 812 -45.55 14.57 5.62
CA VAL A 812 -44.65 13.72 6.40
C VAL A 812 -43.21 14.22 6.36
N SER A 813 -42.59 14.33 7.54
CA SER A 813 -41.18 14.67 7.69
C SER A 813 -40.29 13.44 7.53
N LEU A 814 -39.15 13.62 6.85
CA LEU A 814 -38.11 12.59 6.74
C LEU A 814 -37.29 12.46 8.02
N TRP A 815 -36.70 11.28 8.23
CA TRP A 815 -35.69 11.10 9.25
C TRP A 815 -34.44 11.96 8.94
N LEU A 816 -33.65 12.24 9.98
CA LEU A 816 -32.35 12.88 9.84
C LEU A 816 -31.37 11.89 9.17
N HIS A 817 -30.73 12.32 8.10
CA HIS A 817 -29.71 11.56 7.39
C HIS A 817 -28.62 12.50 6.86
N TYR A 818 -27.47 11.96 6.46
CA TYR A 818 -26.50 12.68 5.64
C TYR A 818 -26.26 11.91 4.35
N ASP A 819 -25.77 12.61 3.33
CA ASP A 819 -25.29 12.00 2.09
C ASP A 819 -23.77 12.24 1.99
N VAL A 820 -23.06 11.30 1.39
CA VAL A 820 -21.60 11.38 1.23
C VAL A 820 -21.22 12.28 0.05
N LEU A 821 -22.13 12.42 -0.91
CA LEU A 821 -21.98 13.29 -2.07
C LEU A 821 -22.53 14.70 -1.81
N ALA A 822 -21.96 15.68 -2.51
CA ALA A 822 -22.56 17.01 -2.60
C ALA A 822 -23.87 16.93 -3.38
N ASN A 823 -24.84 17.78 -3.05
CA ASN A 823 -26.06 17.87 -3.84
C ASN A 823 -26.68 19.27 -3.87
N VAL A 824 -27.51 19.49 -4.87
CA VAL A 824 -28.45 20.61 -4.93
C VAL A 824 -29.87 20.07 -4.87
N LEU A 825 -30.70 20.62 -3.99
CA LEU A 825 -32.12 20.33 -3.89
C LEU A 825 -32.89 21.44 -4.58
N CYS A 826 -33.47 21.15 -5.74
CA CYS A 826 -34.28 22.06 -6.53
C CYS A 826 -35.74 21.92 -6.10
N GLN A 827 -36.28 22.92 -5.42
CA GLN A 827 -37.66 22.92 -4.93
C GLN A 827 -38.61 23.35 -6.06
N ILE A 828 -39.40 22.42 -6.60
CA ILE A 828 -40.23 22.68 -7.77
C ILE A 828 -41.63 23.12 -7.37
N ARG A 829 -42.27 22.41 -6.42
CA ARG A 829 -43.64 22.72 -5.96
C ARG A 829 -43.82 22.50 -4.47
N GLY A 830 -44.68 23.34 -3.88
CA GLY A 830 -44.89 23.44 -2.44
C GLY A 830 -43.69 24.08 -1.74
N SER A 831 -43.82 24.39 -0.46
CA SER A 831 -42.71 24.83 0.38
C SER A 831 -42.25 23.75 1.34
N LYS A 832 -40.95 23.81 1.69
CA LYS A 832 -40.27 22.80 2.49
C LYS A 832 -39.25 23.46 3.40
N THR A 833 -39.26 23.09 4.68
CA THR A 833 -38.23 23.51 5.63
C THR A 833 -37.26 22.37 5.86
N LEU A 834 -35.97 22.64 5.67
CA LEU A 834 -34.89 21.74 6.02
C LEU A 834 -34.21 22.20 7.31
N ARG A 835 -33.96 21.25 8.20
CA ARG A 835 -33.06 21.44 9.35
C ARG A 835 -31.76 20.71 9.05
N LEU A 836 -30.66 21.46 9.01
CA LEU A 836 -29.33 20.96 8.65
C LEU A 836 -28.36 21.09 9.84
N TYR A 837 -27.35 20.23 9.86
CA TYR A 837 -26.30 20.22 10.87
C TYR A 837 -24.93 20.06 10.20
N PRO A 838 -23.92 20.83 10.63
CA PRO A 838 -22.58 20.71 10.09
C PRO A 838 -21.97 19.33 10.43
N PRO A 839 -21.03 18.81 9.63
CA PRO A 839 -20.36 17.54 9.90
C PRO A 839 -19.70 17.45 11.29
N SER A 840 -19.28 18.59 11.86
CA SER A 840 -18.73 18.68 13.22
C SER A 840 -19.69 18.24 14.32
N ASP A 841 -21.01 18.23 14.04
CA ASP A 841 -22.04 17.84 15.01
C ASP A 841 -22.30 16.34 15.04
N VAL A 842 -21.64 15.53 14.19
CA VAL A 842 -21.91 14.08 14.05
C VAL A 842 -21.95 13.33 15.39
N ARG A 843 -21.09 13.70 16.35
CA ARG A 843 -21.03 13.12 17.70
C ARG A 843 -22.27 13.37 18.57
N HIS A 844 -23.11 14.35 18.20
CA HIS A 844 -24.33 14.74 18.90
C HIS A 844 -25.60 14.21 18.24
N LEU A 845 -25.48 13.54 17.08
CA LEU A 845 -26.60 13.16 16.23
C LEU A 845 -26.88 11.65 16.19
N ASP A 846 -26.12 10.81 16.91
CA ASP A 846 -26.41 9.37 17.06
C ASP A 846 -26.57 8.61 15.72
N PHE A 847 -25.54 8.69 14.87
CA PHE A 847 -25.44 7.88 13.66
C PHE A 847 -24.82 6.51 14.01
N PRO A 848 -25.46 5.38 13.64
CA PRO A 848 -24.90 4.06 13.86
C PRO A 848 -23.69 3.82 12.93
N PRO A 849 -22.70 3.00 13.35
CA PRO A 849 -21.53 2.70 12.52
C PRO A 849 -21.90 2.14 11.13
N GLY A 850 -21.47 2.82 10.08
CA GLY A 850 -21.78 2.44 8.69
C GLY A 850 -23.21 2.77 8.23
N GLY A 851 -23.96 3.53 9.01
CA GLY A 851 -25.30 3.99 8.65
C GLY A 851 -25.34 5.50 8.47
N SER A 852 -25.96 5.94 7.38
CA SER A 852 -26.15 7.35 7.04
C SER A 852 -27.41 7.98 7.63
N SER A 853 -28.18 7.23 8.43
CA SER A 853 -29.44 7.67 9.04
C SER A 853 -29.30 7.70 10.56
N SER A 854 -29.75 8.80 11.16
CA SER A 854 -29.64 9.05 12.59
C SER A 854 -30.80 8.42 13.37
N ASN A 855 -30.49 7.97 14.59
CA ASN A 855 -31.49 7.51 15.56
C ASN A 855 -32.07 8.66 16.41
N THR A 856 -31.53 9.88 16.26
CA THR A 856 -31.94 11.05 17.03
C THR A 856 -33.14 11.73 16.39
N ASN A 857 -34.16 11.98 17.19
CA ASN A 857 -35.27 12.83 16.80
C ASN A 857 -34.92 14.31 17.00
N VAL A 858 -34.41 14.95 15.96
CA VAL A 858 -34.08 16.37 15.96
C VAL A 858 -35.27 17.31 15.81
N LEU A 859 -36.46 16.80 15.53
CA LEU A 859 -37.69 17.58 15.38
C LEU A 859 -38.55 17.58 16.66
N SER A 860 -38.10 16.91 17.73
CA SER A 860 -38.74 16.95 19.05
C SER A 860 -38.77 18.37 19.63
N LEU A 861 -39.84 18.72 20.33
CA LEU A 861 -39.93 19.96 21.13
C LEU A 861 -39.02 19.91 22.37
N GLU A 862 -38.71 18.70 22.85
CA GLU A 862 -37.79 18.48 23.96
C GLU A 862 -36.38 18.17 23.43
N ALA A 863 -35.48 19.15 23.53
CA ALA A 863 -34.09 18.95 23.19
C ALA A 863 -33.43 18.02 24.22
N THR A 864 -32.96 16.86 23.76
CA THR A 864 -32.09 15.98 24.56
C THR A 864 -30.84 16.75 24.96
N GLU A 865 -30.19 16.34 26.06
CA GLU A 865 -28.99 17.01 26.56
C GLU A 865 -27.88 17.09 25.49
N GLN A 866 -27.76 16.04 24.67
CA GLN A 866 -26.80 15.98 23.56
C GLN A 866 -27.07 17.02 22.46
N LEU A 867 -28.34 17.26 22.10
CA LEU A 867 -28.72 18.22 21.07
C LEU A 867 -28.50 19.69 21.47
N ARG A 868 -28.30 19.97 22.76
CA ARG A 868 -27.96 21.32 23.23
C ARG A 868 -26.60 21.80 22.74
N HIS A 869 -25.73 20.86 22.36
CA HIS A 869 -24.39 21.11 21.84
C HIS A 869 -24.33 21.10 20.31
N ALA A 870 -25.44 20.81 19.64
CA ALA A 870 -25.54 20.89 18.19
C ALA A 870 -25.82 22.33 17.73
N HIS A 871 -25.45 22.61 16.49
CA HIS A 871 -25.50 23.87 15.78
C HIS A 871 -26.49 23.75 14.60
N PRO A 872 -27.82 23.72 14.87
CA PRO A 872 -28.81 23.58 13.81
C PRO A 872 -28.87 24.80 12.90
N HIS A 873 -28.95 24.53 11.60
CA HIS A 873 -29.25 25.48 10.54
C HIS A 873 -30.64 25.21 9.97
N VAL A 874 -31.37 26.26 9.55
CA VAL A 874 -32.69 26.13 8.94
C VAL A 874 -32.71 26.81 7.57
N ALA A 875 -33.16 26.07 6.56
CA ALA A 875 -33.42 26.55 5.21
C ALA A 875 -34.91 26.38 4.89
N SER A 876 -35.60 27.46 4.55
CA SER A 876 -37.01 27.41 4.11
C SER A 876 -37.05 27.67 2.60
N LEU A 877 -37.44 26.64 1.84
CA LEU A 877 -37.46 26.67 0.38
C LEU A 877 -38.86 26.92 -0.15
N LYS A 878 -38.97 27.85 -1.09
CA LYS A 878 -40.16 28.12 -1.91
C LYS A 878 -40.00 27.49 -3.30
N PRO A 879 -41.09 27.37 -4.08
CA PRO A 879 -41.00 26.99 -5.48
C PRO A 879 -39.99 27.89 -6.23
N GLY A 880 -39.04 27.26 -6.94
CA GLY A 880 -37.95 27.92 -7.66
C GLY A 880 -36.64 28.06 -6.88
N ASP A 881 -36.65 27.86 -5.56
CA ASP A 881 -35.41 27.92 -4.76
C ASP A 881 -34.55 26.66 -4.98
N VAL A 882 -33.23 26.83 -5.03
CA VAL A 882 -32.26 25.75 -5.07
C VAL A 882 -31.40 25.79 -3.81
N LEU A 883 -31.37 24.70 -3.04
CA LEU A 883 -30.51 24.59 -1.86
C LEU A 883 -29.26 23.77 -2.19
N PHE A 884 -28.08 24.37 -2.08
CA PHE A 884 -26.83 23.61 -2.04
C PHE A 884 -26.65 22.96 -0.67
N ILE A 885 -26.44 21.65 -0.66
CA ILE A 885 -26.13 20.84 0.52
C ILE A 885 -24.71 20.26 0.32
N PRO A 886 -23.72 20.73 1.09
CA PRO A 886 -22.36 20.19 0.99
C PRO A 886 -22.30 18.74 1.49
N PRO A 887 -21.26 17.96 1.13
CA PRO A 887 -21.08 16.60 1.60
C PRO A 887 -21.15 16.48 3.12
N MET A 888 -21.69 15.36 3.62
CA MET A 888 -21.76 15.01 5.03
C MET A 888 -22.61 15.95 5.91
N TRP A 889 -23.27 16.96 5.34
CA TRP A 889 -24.23 17.77 6.09
C TRP A 889 -25.49 16.96 6.38
N ALA A 890 -25.71 16.69 7.67
CA ALA A 890 -26.89 15.96 8.10
C ALA A 890 -28.12 16.86 7.97
N HIS A 891 -29.20 16.35 7.38
CA HIS A 891 -30.40 17.10 7.11
C HIS A 891 -31.68 16.26 7.24
N THR A 892 -32.76 16.92 7.62
CA THR A 892 -34.13 16.41 7.59
C THR A 892 -35.01 17.47 6.93
N ALA A 893 -36.06 17.03 6.24
CA ALA A 893 -36.97 17.91 5.54
C ALA A 893 -38.41 17.72 6.00
N THR A 894 -39.12 18.84 6.16
CA THR A 894 -40.54 18.91 6.55
C THR A 894 -41.29 19.71 5.49
N PRO A 895 -42.29 19.12 4.81
CA PRO A 895 -43.16 19.86 3.91
C PRO A 895 -44.11 20.76 4.71
N GLU A 896 -44.26 22.01 4.30
CA GLU A 896 -45.12 22.99 5.00
C GLU A 896 -46.53 23.05 4.40
N ASP A 897 -46.66 22.86 3.09
CA ASP A 897 -47.93 23.00 2.35
C ASP A 897 -48.64 21.66 2.07
N GLY A 898 -48.42 20.65 2.92
CA GLY A 898 -49.05 19.33 2.80
C GLY A 898 -48.55 18.44 1.66
N ALA A 899 -48.09 19.00 0.54
CA ALA A 899 -47.44 18.27 -0.55
C ALA A 899 -46.21 19.02 -1.06
N SER A 900 -45.16 18.30 -1.45
CA SER A 900 -43.97 18.91 -2.05
C SER A 900 -43.34 18.03 -3.13
N VAL A 901 -42.93 18.68 -4.22
CA VAL A 901 -42.20 18.07 -5.33
C VAL A 901 -40.84 18.76 -5.46
N ALA A 902 -39.77 17.98 -5.53
CA ALA A 902 -38.41 18.47 -5.70
C ALA A 902 -37.56 17.49 -6.51
N VAL A 903 -36.47 17.98 -7.08
CA VAL A 903 -35.43 17.16 -7.71
C VAL A 903 -34.12 17.43 -6.97
N ASN A 904 -33.48 16.39 -6.45
CA ASN A 904 -32.09 16.52 -6.03
C ASN A 904 -31.19 16.19 -7.20
N VAL A 905 -30.04 16.85 -7.32
CA VAL A 905 -28.95 16.46 -8.21
C VAL A 905 -27.68 16.26 -7.39
N PHE A 906 -27.14 15.04 -7.44
CA PHE A 906 -25.95 14.61 -6.70
C PHE A 906 -24.74 14.55 -7.62
N TRP A 907 -23.57 14.93 -7.09
CA TRP A 907 -22.30 14.74 -7.77
C TRP A 907 -21.15 14.44 -6.81
N LYS A 908 -20.12 13.81 -7.37
CA LYS A 908 -18.84 13.59 -6.70
C LYS A 908 -18.03 14.88 -6.71
N ASN A 909 -17.60 15.31 -5.54
CA ASN A 909 -16.82 16.55 -5.35
C ASN A 909 -15.49 16.31 -4.63
N LEU A 910 -15.07 15.04 -4.47
CA LEU A 910 -13.73 14.64 -4.04
C LEU A 910 -12.98 14.02 -5.22
N ASP A 911 -11.76 14.48 -5.48
CA ASP A 911 -10.91 13.92 -6.55
C ASP A 911 -10.52 12.46 -6.27
N LYS A 912 -10.33 12.13 -4.99
CA LYS A 912 -9.93 10.80 -4.50
C LYS A 912 -10.57 10.53 -3.14
N GLY A 913 -10.72 9.25 -2.79
CA GLY A 913 -11.12 8.82 -1.44
C GLY A 913 -12.50 8.17 -1.33
N TYR A 914 -13.33 8.21 -2.37
CA TYR A 914 -14.56 7.40 -2.40
C TYR A 914 -14.24 5.90 -2.38
N ALA A 915 -15.07 5.12 -1.69
CA ALA A 915 -14.88 3.67 -1.61
C ALA A 915 -15.13 2.97 -2.93
N ALA A 916 -14.29 1.98 -3.25
CA ALA A 916 -14.44 1.20 -4.48
C ALA A 916 -15.67 0.28 -4.42
N GLY A 917 -16.47 0.27 -5.48
CA GLY A 917 -17.66 -0.58 -5.63
C GLY A 917 -18.94 0.23 -5.85
N LYS A 918 -20.09 -0.43 -5.70
CA LYS A 918 -21.39 0.18 -6.04
C LYS A 918 -21.83 1.15 -4.95
N ASP A 919 -22.13 2.38 -5.34
CA ASP A 919 -22.93 3.32 -4.56
C ASP A 919 -24.06 3.78 -5.47
N VAL A 920 -25.28 3.36 -5.15
CA VAL A 920 -26.48 3.66 -5.95
C VAL A 920 -27.21 4.87 -5.38
N TYR A 921 -26.92 5.23 -4.14
CA TYR A 921 -27.66 6.23 -3.38
C TYR A 921 -26.86 7.50 -3.10
N GLY A 922 -25.53 7.46 -3.20
CA GLY A 922 -24.63 8.57 -2.86
C GLY A 922 -24.26 8.61 -1.38
N ASN A 923 -24.46 7.50 -0.65
CA ASN A 923 -24.40 7.45 0.82
C ASN A 923 -23.38 6.42 1.33
N ARG A 924 -22.58 5.83 0.42
CA ARG A 924 -21.54 4.90 0.83
C ARG A 924 -20.37 5.66 1.45
N ASP A 925 -19.95 5.23 2.62
CA ASP A 925 -18.83 5.83 3.34
C ASP A 925 -17.56 5.91 2.47
N ILE A 926 -16.75 6.94 2.71
CA ILE A 926 -15.45 7.08 2.05
C ILE A 926 -14.52 5.92 2.42
N GLN A 927 -13.60 5.57 1.52
CA GLN A 927 -12.73 4.41 1.64
C GLN A 927 -11.94 4.40 2.96
N ALA A 928 -11.48 5.58 3.38
CA ALA A 928 -10.72 5.76 4.61
C ALA A 928 -11.53 5.37 5.86
N TYR A 929 -12.82 5.70 5.91
CA TYR A 929 -13.68 5.33 7.03
C TYR A 929 -14.02 3.84 7.02
N GLU A 930 -14.29 3.24 5.85
CA GLU A 930 -14.48 1.78 5.73
C GLU A 930 -13.24 1.00 6.22
N ASN A 931 -12.04 1.49 5.88
CA ASN A 931 -10.77 0.95 6.37
C ASN A 931 -10.65 1.10 7.89
N GLY A 932 -10.88 2.32 8.40
CA GLY A 932 -10.82 2.63 9.82
C GLY A 932 -11.76 1.76 10.65
N ARG A 933 -12.98 1.46 10.16
CA ARG A 933 -13.90 0.54 10.85
C ARG A 933 -13.32 -0.88 10.99
N ARG A 934 -12.67 -1.39 9.94
CA ARG A 934 -11.98 -2.68 10.01
C ARG A 934 -10.82 -2.65 10.99
N ASP A 935 -10.11 -1.53 11.08
CA ASP A 935 -9.02 -1.39 12.04
C ASP A 935 -9.51 -1.24 13.48
N VAL A 936 -10.65 -0.57 13.72
CA VAL A 936 -11.33 -0.57 15.03
C VAL A 936 -11.66 -2.00 15.47
N GLU A 937 -12.17 -2.85 14.58
CA GLU A 937 -12.40 -4.26 14.92
C GLU A 937 -11.11 -5.01 15.24
N LYS A 938 -10.00 -4.75 14.52
CA LYS A 938 -8.69 -5.36 14.81
C LYS A 938 -8.18 -4.93 16.19
N ILE A 939 -8.29 -3.64 16.52
CA ILE A 939 -7.91 -3.10 17.83
C ILE A 939 -8.74 -3.79 18.91
N LEU A 940 -10.06 -3.86 18.77
CA LEU A 940 -10.92 -4.50 19.76
C LEU A 940 -10.61 -5.99 19.92
N ARG A 941 -10.32 -6.71 18.83
CA ARG A 941 -9.89 -8.12 18.88
C ARG A 941 -8.56 -8.31 19.63
N ALA A 942 -7.64 -7.36 19.55
CA ALA A 942 -6.37 -7.41 20.29
C ALA A 942 -6.57 -7.35 21.81
N PHE A 943 -7.68 -6.76 22.28
CA PHE A 943 -8.05 -6.71 23.70
C PHE A 943 -9.05 -7.81 24.12
N LYS A 944 -9.28 -8.86 23.30
CA LYS A 944 -10.32 -9.86 23.58
C LYS A 944 -10.13 -10.59 24.92
N ASP A 945 -8.88 -10.85 25.32
CA ASP A 945 -8.51 -11.59 26.52
C ASP A 945 -8.19 -10.66 27.72
N VAL A 946 -8.42 -9.35 27.55
CA VAL A 946 -8.20 -8.34 28.60
C VAL A 946 -9.49 -8.10 29.36
N PRO A 947 -9.47 -8.05 30.72
CA PRO A 947 -10.65 -7.73 31.53
C PRO A 947 -11.34 -6.45 31.06
N GLU A 948 -12.67 -6.45 31.07
CA GLU A 948 -13.48 -5.40 30.43
C GLU A 948 -13.15 -3.98 30.92
N ASN A 949 -12.93 -3.80 32.22
CA ASN A 949 -12.56 -2.53 32.82
C ASN A 949 -11.19 -2.01 32.32
N ILE A 950 -10.21 -2.90 32.14
CA ILE A 950 -8.87 -2.57 31.64
C ILE A 950 -8.93 -2.30 30.14
N ARG A 951 -9.64 -3.15 29.37
CA ARG A 951 -9.89 -2.93 27.94
C ARG A 951 -10.53 -1.57 27.70
N ARG A 952 -11.57 -1.23 28.46
CA ARG A 952 -12.26 0.06 28.36
C ARG A 952 -11.30 1.23 28.61
N PHE A 953 -10.51 1.17 29.67
CA PHE A 953 -9.52 2.21 29.98
C PHE A 953 -8.56 2.47 28.81
N TYR A 954 -8.00 1.42 28.19
CA TYR A 954 -7.07 1.59 27.07
C TYR A 954 -7.77 1.99 25.77
N VAL A 955 -8.98 1.50 25.51
CA VAL A 955 -9.78 1.93 24.35
C VAL A 955 -10.15 3.41 24.45
N GLU A 956 -10.52 3.90 25.64
CA GLU A 956 -10.78 5.33 25.88
C GLU A 956 -9.53 6.19 25.64
N ARG A 957 -8.34 5.70 26.02
CA ARG A 957 -7.06 6.37 25.71
C ARG A 957 -6.77 6.40 24.22
N LEU A 958 -6.92 5.28 23.52
CA LEU A 958 -6.74 5.22 22.06
C LEU A 958 -7.71 6.15 21.34
N ALA A 959 -8.97 6.23 21.78
CA ALA A 959 -9.95 7.15 21.23
C ALA A 959 -9.53 8.61 21.45
N ALA A 960 -9.00 8.96 22.62
CA ALA A 960 -8.48 10.30 22.88
C ALA A 960 -7.26 10.65 22.02
N GLU A 961 -6.31 9.72 21.86
CA GLU A 961 -5.14 9.89 21.00
C GLU A 961 -5.51 10.06 19.51
N LEU A 962 -6.53 9.31 19.04
CA LEU A 962 -7.05 9.47 17.69
C LEU A 962 -7.71 10.84 17.49
N LEU A 963 -8.48 11.31 18.48
CA LEU A 963 -9.11 12.63 18.45
C LEU A 963 -8.11 13.79 18.56
N GLU A 964 -6.97 13.60 19.21
CA GLU A 964 -5.92 14.62 19.30
C GLU A 964 -5.14 14.77 17.98
N LYS A 965 -5.05 13.68 17.20
CA LYS A 965 -4.33 13.65 15.92
C LYS A 965 -5.18 14.02 14.70
N ALA A 966 -6.50 13.92 14.82
CA ALA A 966 -7.47 14.27 13.77
C ALA A 966 -7.87 15.74 13.87
#